data_AF-A0A2L2WNF2-F1
#
_entry.id   AF-A0A2L2WNF2-F1
#
_cell.length_a   1.000
_cell.length_b   1.000
_cell.length_c   1.000
_cell.angle_alpha   90.00
_cell.angle_beta   90.00
_cell.angle_gamma   90.00
#
_symmetry.space_group_name_H-M   'P 1'
#
loop_
_entity.id
_entity.type
_entity.pdbx_description
1 polymer ?
#
loop_
_entity_poly.entity_id
_entity_poly.type
_entity_poly.pdbx_seq_one_letter_code
_entity_poly.pdbx_strand_id
1 'polypeptide(L)'
;MQKGNIGVTTENIFPVIKKFLYSDHEIFLREMVSNAVDATQKIKTLADKGEFKGELGDLTVKVNVDETAGTITISDHGIGMTDEEIEKYINQIAFSGVNDFLEKYKDNANNIIGHFGLGFYSSFMVSKKVEIITRSYKDGAKAVKWSCDGSPAYEIDNTEKENRGSDIILYIDDDCKEFLEKGRIESLLNKYCKFMPVPVACGKKTEWKDGKSVETDEDNIINNVEPLWTKTPSTLKDEDYKSFYRTLYPMQDEPMFWIHLNVDYPFNLTGILYFPRVKSNIDLQRNKIQLYCNQVFVTDQVEGIVPEFLTLLHGVIDSPDIPLNVSRSYLQSDRDVKKISTYITKKVSDRLQSIFKEDRKGYEDKWNDLKLFINYGMLSEESFYDKAKDFALLKDCDNKYFTFEEYKTLIKDNQTDKDGQLVYLYSTDREEQYSYIETAKAKGYSVLLLDGQLDVPVVSMLEQKFEKSRFTRVDSDIVERLIVKEELKKSELSDDERDNLSTVFRSQIPNIDKVEFYVETQSLGESGAPVMITQNEYMRRMKEMSRYQAGMSFYAQMPDSYNLVLNSDHPLIKRVLDDSETKNKEALSPVLSELKGLQARLAAIHQSQDKKKQEEITQEEKDDLHNTEKAIETEKEKKKDILAGYAKSNDIVRQLIDLALLQNGMLKGASLDAFLKRSVSLIK
;
A
#
# COMPACT_ATOMS: atom_id res chain seq x y z
N MET A 1 -31.25 37.65 -28.75
CA MET A 1 -30.60 37.36 -27.46
C MET A 1 -31.68 37.38 -26.39
N GLN A 2 -32.16 36.22 -25.96
CA GLN A 2 -33.27 36.13 -25.01
C GLN A 2 -32.67 36.08 -23.60
N LYS A 3 -32.92 37.12 -22.79
CA LYS A 3 -32.64 37.10 -21.36
C LYS A 3 -33.91 36.60 -20.67
N GLY A 4 -33.80 35.50 -19.94
CA GLY A 4 -34.84 34.97 -19.06
C GLY A 4 -34.25 34.70 -17.69
N ASN A 5 -35.10 34.73 -16.66
CA ASN A 5 -34.72 34.32 -15.31
C ASN A 5 -35.05 32.84 -15.13
N ILE A 6 -34.18 32.11 -14.42
CA ILE A 6 -34.46 30.74 -14.00
C ILE A 6 -35.43 30.81 -12.83
N GLY A 7 -36.60 30.18 -12.97
CA GLY A 7 -37.56 30.02 -11.87
C GLY A 7 -37.27 28.75 -11.08
N VAL A 8 -37.23 28.84 -9.76
CA VAL A 8 -37.18 27.69 -8.84
C VAL A 8 -38.54 27.60 -8.15
N THR A 9 -39.22 26.46 -8.25
CA THR A 9 -40.49 26.20 -7.53
C THR A 9 -40.20 25.51 -6.19
N THR A 10 -40.72 26.06 -5.10
CA THR A 10 -40.47 25.61 -3.72
C THR A 10 -40.89 24.17 -3.47
N GLU A 11 -41.94 23.70 -4.16
CA GLU A 11 -42.47 22.32 -4.08
C GLU A 11 -41.42 21.24 -4.43
N ASN A 12 -40.43 21.58 -5.27
CA ASN A 12 -39.41 20.62 -5.72
C ASN A 12 -38.17 20.59 -4.83
N ILE A 13 -38.03 21.49 -3.85
CA ILE A 13 -36.79 21.64 -3.10
C ILE A 13 -36.60 20.51 -2.07
N PHE A 14 -37.60 20.20 -1.26
CA PHE A 14 -37.51 19.10 -0.28
C PHE A 14 -37.26 17.73 -0.92
N PRO A 15 -37.95 17.33 -2.00
CA PRO A 15 -37.62 16.10 -2.73
C PRO A 15 -36.17 16.07 -3.24
N VAL A 16 -35.64 17.21 -3.70
CA VAL A 16 -34.24 17.30 -4.15
C VAL A 16 -33.26 17.15 -2.99
N ILE A 17 -33.54 17.79 -1.84
CA ILE A 17 -32.73 17.62 -0.62
C ILE A 17 -32.73 16.16 -0.17
N LYS A 18 -33.91 15.54 -0.06
CA LYS A 18 -34.05 14.14 0.35
C LYS A 18 -33.34 13.16 -0.61
N LYS A 19 -33.36 13.44 -1.92
CA LYS A 19 -32.89 12.49 -2.94
C LYS A 19 -31.43 12.69 -3.39
N PHE A 20 -30.90 13.91 -3.35
CA PHE A 20 -29.64 14.23 -4.03
C PHE A 20 -28.57 14.89 -3.15
N LEU A 21 -28.92 15.39 -1.95
CA LEU A 21 -27.94 16.08 -1.10
C LEU A 21 -27.18 15.17 -0.13
N TYR A 22 -27.77 14.05 0.29
CA TYR A 22 -27.14 13.13 1.23
C TYR A 22 -27.28 11.69 0.75
N SER A 23 -26.18 10.95 0.79
CA SER A 23 -26.11 9.57 0.33
C SER A 23 -26.54 8.55 1.40
N ASP A 24 -26.54 8.97 2.66
CA ASP A 24 -26.78 8.13 3.82
C ASP A 24 -27.76 8.84 4.77
N HIS A 25 -28.79 8.11 5.22
CA HIS A 25 -29.78 8.62 6.16
C HIS A 25 -29.16 8.94 7.52
N GLU A 26 -28.04 8.31 7.92
CA GLU A 26 -27.37 8.51 9.21
C GLU A 26 -26.90 9.95 9.46
N ILE A 27 -26.70 10.75 8.40
CA ILE A 27 -26.11 12.09 8.46
C ILE A 27 -26.97 13.08 9.25
N PHE A 28 -28.30 12.87 9.34
CA PHE A 28 -29.20 13.80 10.04
C PHE A 28 -28.73 14.08 11.48
N LEU A 29 -28.28 13.05 12.19
CA LEU A 29 -27.89 13.16 13.59
C LEU A 29 -26.61 13.98 13.74
N ARG A 30 -25.64 13.78 12.82
CA ARG A 30 -24.42 14.59 12.74
C ARG A 30 -24.78 16.06 12.55
N GLU A 31 -25.67 16.38 11.62
CA GLU A 31 -26.06 17.77 11.34
C GLU A 31 -26.83 18.40 12.49
N MET A 32 -27.80 17.69 13.09
CA MET A 32 -28.59 18.22 14.22
C MET A 32 -27.71 18.51 15.42
N VAL A 33 -26.83 17.58 15.80
CA VAL A 33 -25.90 17.79 16.91
C VAL A 33 -24.88 18.88 16.58
N SER A 34 -24.37 18.94 15.34
CA SER A 34 -23.45 20.03 14.93
C SER A 34 -24.11 21.41 15.05
N ASN A 35 -25.38 21.55 14.66
CA ASN A 35 -26.12 22.81 14.82
C ASN A 35 -26.28 23.21 16.30
N ALA A 36 -26.58 22.24 17.17
CA ALA A 36 -26.66 22.45 18.61
C ALA A 36 -25.30 22.87 19.23
N VAL A 37 -24.21 22.23 18.77
CA VAL A 37 -22.84 22.59 19.13
C VAL A 37 -22.50 24.00 18.66
N ASP A 38 -22.83 24.36 17.42
CA ASP A 38 -22.63 25.70 16.87
C ASP A 38 -23.40 26.76 17.67
N ALA A 39 -24.66 26.50 18.02
CA ALA A 39 -25.46 27.40 18.86
C ALA A 39 -24.82 27.61 20.25
N THR A 40 -24.23 26.54 20.79
CA THR A 40 -23.51 26.56 22.07
C THR A 40 -22.18 27.30 21.98
N GLN A 41 -21.43 27.12 20.88
CA GLN A 41 -20.18 27.87 20.65
C GLN A 41 -20.46 29.36 20.48
N LYS A 42 -21.53 29.74 19.76
CA LYS A 42 -21.93 31.14 19.61
C LYS A 42 -22.22 31.82 20.95
N ILE A 43 -22.93 31.16 21.88
CA ILE A 43 -23.21 31.77 23.18
C ILE A 43 -21.94 31.91 24.03
N LYS A 44 -21.01 30.95 23.95
CA LYS A 44 -19.69 31.06 24.57
C LYS A 44 -18.92 32.26 24.02
N THR A 45 -18.85 32.43 22.70
CA THR A 45 -18.21 33.59 22.07
C THR A 45 -18.83 34.92 22.52
N LEU A 46 -20.16 34.98 22.62
CA LEU A 46 -20.87 36.18 23.10
C LEU A 46 -20.56 36.47 24.58
N ALA A 47 -20.46 35.44 25.42
CA ALA A 47 -20.08 35.58 26.83
C ALA A 47 -18.63 36.06 26.97
N ASP A 48 -17.70 35.48 26.21
CA ASP A 48 -16.28 35.86 26.21
C ASP A 48 -16.07 37.32 25.79
N LYS A 49 -16.91 37.83 24.88
CA LYS A 49 -16.92 39.25 24.47
C LYS A 49 -17.69 40.17 25.43
N GLY A 50 -18.32 39.63 26.46
CA GLY A 50 -19.15 40.39 27.41
C GLY A 50 -20.49 40.89 26.85
N GLU A 51 -20.89 40.39 25.67
CA GLU A 51 -22.18 40.71 25.03
C GLU A 51 -23.33 39.90 25.65
N PHE A 52 -23.03 38.71 26.19
CA PHE A 52 -23.94 37.95 27.05
C PHE A 52 -23.52 38.07 28.51
N LYS A 53 -24.43 38.55 29.37
CA LYS A 53 -24.18 38.78 30.82
C LYS A 53 -24.91 37.80 31.74
N GLY A 54 -25.67 36.86 31.18
CA GLY A 54 -26.34 35.81 31.94
C GLY A 54 -25.39 34.66 32.30
N GLU A 55 -25.87 33.73 33.12
CA GLU A 55 -25.12 32.51 33.42
C GLU A 55 -25.17 31.54 32.24
N LEU A 56 -24.02 30.97 31.89
CA LEU A 56 -23.95 29.96 30.82
C LEU A 56 -24.61 28.64 31.20
N GLY A 57 -24.64 28.26 32.47
CA GLY A 57 -25.28 27.01 32.92
C GLY A 57 -24.70 25.74 32.31
N ASP A 58 -25.48 24.66 32.33
CA ASP A 58 -25.15 23.39 31.66
C ASP A 58 -25.32 23.55 30.14
N LEU A 59 -24.21 23.51 29.41
CA LEU A 59 -24.17 23.63 27.95
C LEU A 59 -24.16 22.27 27.23
N THR A 60 -24.42 21.18 27.95
CA THR A 60 -24.46 19.84 27.38
C THR A 60 -25.58 19.72 26.34
N VAL A 61 -25.24 19.27 25.13
CA VAL A 61 -26.23 18.92 24.11
C VAL A 61 -26.82 17.57 24.46
N LYS A 62 -28.14 17.46 24.60
CA LYS A 62 -28.83 16.24 25.02
C LYS A 62 -29.60 15.63 23.85
N VAL A 63 -29.33 14.37 23.57
CA VAL A 63 -30.07 13.57 22.59
C VAL A 63 -30.95 12.59 23.35
N ASN A 64 -32.26 12.75 23.22
CA ASN A 64 -33.25 11.89 23.84
C ASN A 64 -34.00 11.10 22.77
N VAL A 65 -34.18 9.80 23.00
CA VAL A 65 -34.92 8.89 22.11
C VAL A 65 -36.13 8.38 22.87
N ASP A 66 -37.33 8.67 22.36
CA ASP A 66 -38.59 8.20 22.93
C ASP A 66 -39.26 7.25 21.94
N GLU A 67 -39.09 5.95 22.17
CA GLU A 67 -39.67 4.90 21.34
C GLU A 67 -41.20 4.89 21.42
N THR A 68 -41.79 5.31 22.55
CA THR A 68 -43.25 5.31 22.74
C THR A 68 -43.90 6.47 22.00
N ALA A 69 -43.30 7.66 22.05
CA ALA A 69 -43.75 8.82 21.29
C ALA A 69 -43.32 8.75 19.81
N GLY A 70 -42.35 7.89 19.47
CA GLY A 70 -41.77 7.79 18.14
C GLY A 70 -40.94 9.03 17.77
N THR A 71 -40.23 9.61 18.75
CA THR A 71 -39.50 10.87 18.57
C THR A 71 -38.04 10.79 18.97
N ILE A 72 -37.23 11.63 18.33
CA ILE A 72 -35.88 11.95 18.77
C ILE A 72 -35.83 13.45 19.04
N THR A 73 -35.31 13.84 20.20
CA THR A 73 -35.17 15.25 20.58
C THR A 73 -33.71 15.61 20.78
N ILE A 74 -33.25 16.65 20.10
CA ILE A 74 -31.93 17.25 20.29
C ILE A 74 -32.13 18.59 20.99
N SER A 75 -31.64 18.69 22.22
CA SER A 75 -31.76 19.87 23.07
C SER A 75 -30.41 20.54 23.30
N ASP A 76 -30.35 21.85 23.09
CA ASP A 76 -29.18 22.68 23.37
C ASP A 76 -29.52 23.84 24.30
N HIS A 77 -28.50 24.35 25.01
CA HIS A 77 -28.61 25.54 25.86
C HIS A 77 -27.80 26.73 25.30
N GLY A 78 -27.73 26.79 23.97
CA GLY A 78 -27.02 27.79 23.18
C GLY A 78 -27.78 29.10 23.04
N ILE A 79 -27.57 29.80 21.91
CA ILE A 79 -28.15 31.13 21.69
C ILE A 79 -29.67 31.14 21.50
N GLY A 80 -30.28 30.02 21.09
CA GLY A 80 -31.69 29.99 20.67
C GLY A 80 -31.99 30.93 19.49
N MET A 81 -33.27 31.07 19.15
CA MET A 81 -33.72 31.93 18.04
C MET A 81 -34.96 32.76 18.42
N THR A 82 -35.11 33.93 17.79
CA THR A 82 -36.38 34.68 17.73
C THR A 82 -37.25 34.21 16.56
N ASP A 83 -38.49 34.66 16.49
CA ASP A 83 -39.39 34.46 15.35
C ASP A 83 -38.79 34.97 14.03
N GLU A 84 -38.20 36.17 14.05
CA GLU A 84 -37.49 36.75 12.90
C GLU A 84 -36.28 35.90 12.45
N GLU A 85 -35.55 35.31 13.41
CA GLU A 85 -34.40 34.44 13.13
C GLU A 85 -34.85 33.08 12.57
N ILE A 86 -35.97 32.53 13.04
CA ILE A 86 -36.61 31.35 12.43
C ILE A 86 -37.02 31.67 10.99
N GLU A 87 -37.66 32.80 10.75
CA GLU A 87 -38.07 33.19 9.40
C GLU A 87 -36.86 33.32 8.46
N LYS A 88 -35.77 33.91 8.94
CA LYS A 88 -34.55 34.10 8.13
C LYS A 88 -33.74 32.82 7.93
N TYR A 89 -33.53 32.01 8.97
CA TYR A 89 -32.55 30.91 8.93
C TYR A 89 -33.18 29.52 8.78
N ILE A 90 -34.47 29.37 9.08
CA ILE A 90 -35.19 28.09 8.95
C ILE A 90 -36.16 28.12 7.78
N ASN A 91 -36.85 29.24 7.51
CA ASN A 91 -37.83 29.31 6.42
C ASN A 91 -37.22 29.73 5.08
N GLN A 92 -36.10 30.46 5.09
CA GLN A 92 -35.38 30.85 3.87
C GLN A 92 -34.17 29.93 3.64
N ILE A 93 -34.34 29.01 2.70
CA ILE A 93 -33.32 28.02 2.31
C ILE A 93 -32.04 28.74 1.84
N ALA A 94 -30.88 28.19 2.21
CA ALA A 94 -29.54 28.66 1.87
C ALA A 94 -29.04 29.93 2.61
N PHE A 95 -29.79 30.45 3.58
CA PHE A 95 -29.27 31.45 4.51
C PHE A 95 -28.69 30.75 5.75
N SER A 96 -27.49 31.16 6.15
CA SER A 96 -26.78 30.56 7.29
C SER A 96 -26.57 31.61 8.38
N GLY A 97 -27.24 31.44 9.51
CA GLY A 97 -26.98 32.26 10.70
C GLY A 97 -25.59 32.03 11.30
N VAL A 98 -24.84 31.03 10.83
CA VAL A 98 -23.42 30.90 11.14
C VAL A 98 -22.59 31.87 10.32
N ASN A 99 -22.84 32.03 9.01
CA ASN A 99 -22.04 32.95 8.18
C ASN A 99 -22.18 34.40 8.67
N ASP A 100 -23.41 34.83 8.96
CA ASP A 100 -23.68 36.15 9.54
C ASP A 100 -22.91 36.37 10.85
N PHE A 101 -22.80 35.31 11.67
CA PHE A 101 -22.05 35.35 12.93
C PHE A 101 -20.53 35.41 12.68
N LEU A 102 -20.01 34.53 11.82
CA LEU A 102 -18.59 34.49 11.46
C LEU A 102 -18.13 35.83 10.87
N GLU A 103 -18.93 36.47 10.02
CA GLU A 103 -18.62 37.79 9.48
C GLU A 103 -18.50 38.88 10.54
N LYS A 104 -19.31 38.79 11.60
CA LYS A 104 -19.30 39.74 12.73
C LYS A 104 -18.20 39.46 13.74
N TYR A 105 -17.79 38.19 13.89
CA TYR A 105 -16.88 37.72 14.96
C TYR A 105 -15.59 37.05 14.45
N LYS A 106 -15.12 37.43 13.24
CA LYS A 106 -14.03 36.81 12.45
C LYS A 106 -12.78 36.35 13.22
N ASP A 107 -12.37 37.04 14.29
CA ASP A 107 -11.13 36.72 15.02
C ASP A 107 -11.30 35.65 16.13
N ASN A 108 -12.55 35.36 16.57
CA ASN A 108 -12.82 34.53 17.76
C ASN A 108 -13.77 33.36 17.50
N ALA A 109 -14.20 33.17 16.26
CA ALA A 109 -15.27 32.23 15.90
C ALA A 109 -14.78 31.02 15.09
N ASN A 110 -13.49 30.68 15.19
CA ASN A 110 -12.83 29.63 14.39
C ASN A 110 -13.37 28.22 14.64
N ASN A 111 -14.08 27.99 15.75
CA ASN A 111 -14.59 26.68 16.15
C ASN A 111 -16.03 26.40 15.66
N ILE A 112 -16.64 27.30 14.87
CA ILE A 112 -17.99 27.09 14.34
C ILE A 112 -17.90 26.29 13.05
N ILE A 113 -18.81 25.33 12.88
CA ILE A 113 -18.70 24.26 11.90
C ILE A 113 -19.57 24.57 10.68
N GLY A 114 -20.82 25.02 10.87
CA GLY A 114 -21.84 25.28 9.85
C GLY A 114 -21.50 26.35 8.80
N HIS A 115 -21.72 26.08 7.50
CA HIS A 115 -21.51 27.10 6.43
C HIS A 115 -22.68 27.24 5.44
N PHE A 116 -23.33 26.13 5.04
CA PHE A 116 -24.21 26.12 3.86
C PHE A 116 -25.69 26.43 4.13
N GLY A 117 -26.14 26.43 5.40
CA GLY A 117 -27.56 26.71 5.74
C GLY A 117 -28.54 25.64 5.25
N LEU A 118 -28.07 24.41 4.99
CA LEU A 118 -28.87 23.28 4.51
C LEU A 118 -28.90 22.07 5.46
N GLY A 119 -28.03 22.06 6.47
CA GLY A 119 -27.87 20.94 7.40
C GLY A 119 -29.16 20.62 8.17
N PHE A 120 -29.94 21.64 8.55
CA PHE A 120 -31.22 21.48 9.24
C PHE A 120 -32.21 20.58 8.48
N TYR A 121 -32.28 20.71 7.15
CA TYR A 121 -33.27 19.97 6.36
C TYR A 121 -32.94 18.47 6.20
N SER A 122 -31.76 18.02 6.62
CA SER A 122 -31.45 16.59 6.72
C SER A 122 -32.36 15.87 7.73
N SER A 123 -32.94 16.59 8.70
CA SER A 123 -33.94 16.05 9.65
C SER A 123 -35.14 15.42 8.96
N PHE A 124 -35.58 15.96 7.81
CA PHE A 124 -36.70 15.44 7.02
C PHE A 124 -36.36 14.18 6.21
N MET A 125 -35.12 13.71 6.21
CA MET A 125 -34.76 12.42 5.61
C MET A 125 -35.30 11.25 6.43
N VAL A 126 -35.39 11.42 7.75
CA VAL A 126 -35.79 10.36 8.69
C VAL A 126 -37.09 10.68 9.44
N SER A 127 -37.63 11.88 9.24
CA SER A 127 -38.78 12.40 9.99
C SER A 127 -39.92 12.79 9.06
N LYS A 128 -41.14 12.43 9.46
CA LYS A 128 -42.40 12.88 8.82
C LYS A 128 -42.86 14.26 9.31
N LYS A 129 -42.34 14.71 10.45
CA LYS A 129 -42.61 16.04 11.02
C LYS A 129 -41.42 16.46 11.86
N VAL A 130 -41.12 17.76 11.84
CA VAL A 130 -40.09 18.37 12.69
C VAL A 130 -40.70 19.55 13.42
N GLU A 131 -40.42 19.65 14.72
CA GLU A 131 -40.77 20.81 15.54
C GLU A 131 -39.50 21.44 16.13
N ILE A 132 -39.48 22.77 16.23
CA ILE A 132 -38.45 23.52 16.94
C ILE A 132 -39.14 24.28 18.07
N ILE A 133 -38.71 24.06 19.31
CA ILE A 133 -39.14 24.84 20.47
C ILE A 133 -37.92 25.61 20.96
N THR A 134 -37.91 26.93 20.79
CA THR A 134 -36.69 27.73 21.03
C THR A 134 -36.99 29.03 21.77
N ARG A 135 -36.00 29.49 22.55
CA ARG A 135 -36.01 30.78 23.22
C ARG A 135 -34.63 31.44 23.09
N SER A 136 -34.61 32.63 22.49
CA SER A 136 -33.38 33.40 22.30
C SER A 136 -32.75 33.85 23.63
N TYR A 137 -31.42 34.00 23.64
CA TYR A 137 -30.64 34.56 24.74
C TYR A 137 -30.93 36.06 24.98
N LYS A 138 -31.56 36.75 24.02
CA LYS A 138 -31.89 38.17 24.10
C LYS A 138 -32.87 38.42 25.23
N ASP A 139 -32.66 39.50 25.98
CA ASP A 139 -33.52 39.86 27.10
C ASP A 139 -34.96 40.14 26.62
N GLY A 140 -35.95 39.63 27.37
CA GLY A 140 -37.37 39.73 27.01
C GLY A 140 -37.83 38.89 25.80
N ALA A 141 -36.98 38.05 25.21
CA ALA A 141 -37.38 37.20 24.09
C ALA A 141 -38.46 36.17 24.49
N LYS A 142 -39.51 36.07 23.67
CA LYS A 142 -40.56 35.05 23.81
C LYS A 142 -40.08 33.71 23.29
N ALA A 143 -40.61 32.63 23.87
CA ALA A 143 -40.38 31.29 23.33
C ALA A 143 -41.33 31.06 22.15
N VAL A 144 -40.80 30.41 21.12
CA VAL A 144 -41.49 30.16 19.85
C VAL A 144 -41.48 28.68 19.53
N LYS A 145 -42.61 28.17 19.03
CA LYS A 145 -42.73 26.84 18.46
C LYS A 145 -42.88 26.97 16.94
N TRP A 146 -42.01 26.31 16.20
CA TRP A 146 -42.11 26.13 14.76
C TRP A 146 -42.41 24.67 14.43
N SER A 147 -43.26 24.40 13.46
CA SER A 147 -43.69 23.06 13.07
C SER A 147 -43.80 22.93 11.55
N CYS A 148 -43.26 21.84 10.99
CA CYS A 148 -43.34 21.54 9.57
C CYS A 148 -43.40 20.02 9.33
N ASP A 149 -44.23 19.59 8.38
CA ASP A 149 -44.42 18.19 7.98
C ASP A 149 -43.53 17.77 6.79
N GLY A 150 -42.55 18.60 6.43
CA GLY A 150 -41.68 18.40 5.27
C GLY A 150 -42.29 18.86 3.94
N SER A 151 -43.45 19.50 3.97
CA SER A 151 -43.97 20.32 2.86
C SER A 151 -43.41 21.76 2.92
N PRO A 152 -43.62 22.58 1.88
CA PRO A 152 -43.29 24.01 1.95
C PRO A 152 -44.10 24.82 2.98
N ALA A 153 -45.10 24.21 3.63
CA ALA A 153 -45.91 24.85 4.66
C ALA A 153 -45.29 24.65 6.05
N TYR A 154 -45.38 25.69 6.88
CA TYR A 154 -44.96 25.66 8.27
C TYR A 154 -45.94 26.46 9.14
N GLU A 155 -45.94 26.17 10.44
CA GLU A 155 -46.70 26.88 11.46
C GLU A 155 -45.75 27.47 12.49
N ILE A 156 -46.05 28.67 13.00
CA ILE A 156 -45.29 29.33 14.04
C ILE A 156 -46.22 29.89 15.12
N ASP A 157 -46.00 29.48 16.36
CA ASP A 157 -46.83 29.84 17.51
C ASP A 157 -45.97 30.31 18.69
N ASN A 158 -46.56 31.13 19.56
CA ASN A 158 -45.97 31.40 20.87
C ASN A 158 -46.08 30.15 21.74
N THR A 159 -45.02 29.84 22.48
CA THR A 159 -44.99 28.71 23.42
C THR A 159 -44.34 29.13 24.73
N GLU A 160 -44.24 28.21 25.68
CA GLU A 160 -43.51 28.38 26.93
C GLU A 160 -42.22 27.56 26.89
N LYS A 161 -41.10 28.21 27.19
CA LYS A 161 -39.81 27.56 27.45
C LYS A 161 -39.08 28.36 28.53
N GLU A 162 -38.78 27.71 29.65
CA GLU A 162 -38.21 28.36 30.82
C GLU A 162 -36.80 28.92 30.54
N ASN A 163 -36.01 28.16 29.79
CA ASN A 163 -34.59 28.36 29.59
C ASN A 163 -34.27 28.68 28.12
N ARG A 164 -33.15 29.39 27.88
CA ARG A 164 -32.67 29.67 26.51
C ARG A 164 -32.25 28.39 25.77
N GLY A 165 -32.09 28.50 24.46
CA GLY A 165 -31.65 27.41 23.58
C GLY A 165 -32.82 26.81 22.80
N SER A 166 -32.60 25.66 22.17
CA SER A 166 -33.58 25.05 21.27
C SER A 166 -33.75 23.55 21.56
N ASP A 167 -34.98 23.07 21.42
CA ASP A 167 -35.31 21.64 21.31
C ASP A 167 -35.77 21.39 19.88
N ILE A 168 -35.06 20.54 19.15
CA ILE A 168 -35.45 20.07 17.81
C ILE A 168 -36.03 18.67 17.98
N ILE A 169 -37.33 18.52 17.72
CA ILE A 169 -38.09 17.29 17.89
C ILE A 169 -38.40 16.69 16.53
N LEU A 170 -37.88 15.50 16.30
CA LEU A 170 -37.99 14.74 15.06
C LEU A 170 -39.02 13.64 15.29
N TYR A 171 -40.14 13.68 14.56
CA TYR A 171 -41.14 12.62 14.56
C TYR A 171 -40.75 11.62 13.49
N ILE A 172 -40.23 10.46 13.92
CA ILE A 172 -39.56 9.50 13.03
C ILE A 172 -40.57 8.85 12.08
N ASP A 173 -40.14 8.70 10.83
CA ASP A 173 -40.91 8.06 9.77
C ASP A 173 -41.04 6.55 10.05
N ASP A 174 -42.11 5.92 9.53
CA ASP A 174 -42.37 4.51 9.75
C ASP A 174 -41.28 3.61 9.12
N ASP A 175 -40.65 4.07 8.03
CA ASP A 175 -39.55 3.39 7.35
C ASP A 175 -38.19 3.59 8.04
N CYS A 176 -38.11 4.44 9.08
CA CYS A 176 -36.87 4.85 9.75
C CYS A 176 -36.84 4.49 11.24
N LYS A 177 -37.70 3.56 11.69
CA LYS A 177 -37.82 3.16 13.11
C LYS A 177 -36.54 2.60 13.73
N GLU A 178 -35.57 2.16 12.94
CA GLU A 178 -34.25 1.77 13.45
C GLU A 178 -33.56 2.89 14.25
N PHE A 179 -33.85 4.16 13.96
CA PHE A 179 -33.28 5.30 14.70
C PHE A 179 -33.95 5.54 16.06
N LEU A 180 -35.05 4.84 16.38
CA LEU A 180 -35.62 4.81 17.72
C LEU A 180 -34.92 3.79 18.65
N GLU A 181 -34.00 2.97 18.11
CA GLU A 181 -33.20 2.06 18.91
C GLU A 181 -32.04 2.82 19.59
N LYS A 182 -32.00 2.83 20.93
CA LYS A 182 -30.97 3.53 21.72
C LYS A 182 -29.54 3.15 21.30
N GLY A 183 -29.28 1.85 21.09
CA GLY A 183 -27.96 1.38 20.66
C GLY A 183 -27.54 1.88 19.27
N ARG A 184 -28.50 2.05 18.35
CA ARG A 184 -28.25 2.62 17.02
C ARG A 184 -27.82 4.07 17.14
N ILE A 185 -28.57 4.89 17.89
CA ILE A 185 -28.24 6.30 18.14
C ILE A 185 -26.91 6.46 18.86
N GLU A 186 -26.64 5.67 19.90
CA GLU A 186 -25.35 5.70 20.59
C GLU A 186 -24.19 5.33 19.66
N SER A 187 -24.36 4.36 18.75
CA SER A 187 -23.35 4.02 17.75
C SER A 187 -23.10 5.18 16.78
N LEU A 188 -24.15 5.89 16.35
CA LEU A 188 -24.02 7.03 15.43
C LEU A 188 -23.37 8.23 16.13
N LEU A 189 -23.72 8.52 17.37
CA LEU A 189 -23.06 9.56 18.17
C LEU A 189 -21.58 9.23 18.40
N ASN A 190 -21.25 7.97 18.68
CA ASN A 190 -19.87 7.51 18.78
C ASN A 190 -19.10 7.57 17.45
N LYS A 191 -19.78 7.49 16.31
CA LYS A 191 -19.17 7.62 14.97
C LYS A 191 -18.93 9.08 14.61
N TYR A 192 -19.95 9.93 14.76
CA TYR A 192 -19.95 11.29 14.21
C TYR A 192 -19.60 12.39 15.21
N CYS A 193 -19.89 12.18 16.50
CA CYS A 193 -19.84 13.21 17.54
C CYS A 193 -18.75 12.97 18.58
N LYS A 194 -17.93 11.92 18.42
CA LYS A 194 -16.96 11.39 19.41
C LYS A 194 -16.01 12.42 19.99
N PHE A 195 -15.71 13.48 19.24
CA PHE A 195 -14.72 14.48 19.63
C PHE A 195 -15.24 15.92 19.57
N MET A 196 -16.56 16.12 19.52
CA MET A 196 -17.15 17.46 19.45
C MET A 196 -16.70 18.37 20.60
N PRO A 197 -16.55 19.69 20.38
CA PRO A 197 -16.03 20.64 21.38
C PRO A 197 -17.02 20.99 22.51
N VAL A 198 -18.16 20.32 22.58
CA VAL A 198 -19.22 20.48 23.58
C VAL A 198 -19.67 19.09 24.02
N PRO A 199 -19.93 18.86 25.33
CA PRO A 199 -20.43 17.57 25.79
C PRO A 199 -21.75 17.20 25.11
N VAL A 200 -21.86 15.96 24.66
CA VAL A 200 -23.04 15.37 24.04
C VAL A 200 -23.49 14.19 24.90
N ALA A 201 -24.67 14.30 25.49
CA ALA A 201 -25.28 13.27 26.32
C ALA A 201 -26.33 12.49 25.54
N CYS A 202 -26.38 11.17 25.75
CA CYS A 202 -27.45 10.31 25.26
C CYS A 202 -27.91 9.37 26.37
N GLY A 203 -29.07 9.68 26.97
CA GLY A 203 -29.58 8.98 28.14
C GLY A 203 -28.73 9.16 29.41
N LYS A 204 -28.97 8.28 30.38
CA LYS A 204 -28.29 8.25 31.68
C LYS A 204 -27.24 7.14 31.75
N LYS A 205 -26.20 7.33 32.59
CA LYS A 205 -25.21 6.27 32.83
C LYS A 205 -25.87 5.06 33.46
N THR A 206 -25.35 3.88 33.18
CA THR A 206 -25.83 2.63 33.77
C THR A 206 -24.77 2.03 34.68
N GLU A 207 -25.18 1.53 35.84
CA GLU A 207 -24.32 0.81 36.78
C GLU A 207 -24.90 -0.58 37.05
N TRP A 208 -24.00 -1.56 37.21
CA TRP A 208 -24.41 -2.90 37.60
C TRP A 208 -24.59 -2.97 39.12
N LYS A 209 -25.84 -3.05 39.58
CA LYS A 209 -26.22 -3.18 40.99
C LYS A 209 -27.21 -4.33 41.16
N ASP A 210 -26.97 -5.19 42.15
CA ASP A 210 -27.85 -6.31 42.51
C ASP A 210 -28.22 -7.25 41.33
N GLY A 211 -27.26 -7.49 40.43
CA GLY A 211 -27.47 -8.37 39.27
C GLY A 211 -28.36 -7.79 38.17
N LYS A 212 -28.60 -6.46 38.18
CA LYS A 212 -29.29 -5.72 37.13
C LYS A 212 -28.55 -4.44 36.76
N SER A 213 -28.78 -3.97 35.53
CA SER A 213 -28.30 -2.66 35.07
C SER A 213 -29.30 -1.61 35.52
N VAL A 214 -28.85 -0.60 36.27
CA VAL A 214 -29.69 0.48 36.80
C VAL A 214 -29.16 1.80 36.28
N GLU A 215 -30.03 2.66 35.74
CA GLU A 215 -29.67 4.02 35.33
C GLU A 215 -29.40 4.91 36.56
N THR A 216 -28.37 5.74 36.48
CA THR A 216 -28.03 6.73 37.50
C THR A 216 -28.61 8.10 37.15
N ASP A 217 -28.50 9.08 38.05
CA ASP A 217 -28.91 10.46 37.75
C ASP A 217 -27.92 11.21 36.83
N GLU A 218 -26.73 10.63 36.60
CA GLU A 218 -25.69 11.23 35.78
C GLU A 218 -25.95 11.04 34.28
N ASP A 219 -25.79 12.12 33.51
CA ASP A 219 -25.86 12.08 32.05
C ASP A 219 -24.75 11.20 31.47
N ASN A 220 -25.11 10.36 30.49
CA ASN A 220 -24.17 9.53 29.76
C ASN A 220 -23.50 10.34 28.64
N ILE A 221 -22.36 10.97 28.96
CA ILE A 221 -21.57 11.73 27.99
C ILE A 221 -20.87 10.77 27.02
N ILE A 222 -21.18 10.88 25.74
CA ILE A 222 -20.71 9.96 24.69
C ILE A 222 -19.35 10.39 24.10
N ASN A 223 -19.04 11.68 24.12
CA ASN A 223 -17.87 12.25 23.45
C ASN A 223 -16.78 12.74 24.43
N ASN A 224 -15.58 12.94 23.89
CA ASN A 224 -14.49 13.64 24.57
C ASN A 224 -14.26 15.01 23.94
N VAL A 225 -14.45 16.08 24.71
CA VAL A 225 -14.29 17.47 24.27
C VAL A 225 -12.83 17.93 24.18
N GLU A 226 -11.90 17.16 24.76
CA GLU A 226 -10.46 17.39 24.68
C GLU A 226 -9.77 16.22 23.98
N PRO A 227 -9.95 16.09 22.65
CA PRO A 227 -9.25 15.07 21.88
C PRO A 227 -7.73 15.22 22.00
N LEU A 228 -7.01 14.10 21.88
CA LEU A 228 -5.56 14.10 22.13
C LEU A 228 -4.78 15.01 21.17
N TRP A 229 -5.22 15.12 19.91
CA TRP A 229 -4.53 15.86 18.86
C TRP A 229 -4.61 17.39 19.02
N THR A 230 -5.45 17.90 19.93
CA THR A 230 -5.52 19.34 20.22
C THR A 230 -4.63 19.73 21.40
N LYS A 231 -4.07 18.75 22.11
CA LYS A 231 -3.17 18.99 23.25
C LYS A 231 -1.75 19.24 22.77
N THR A 232 -1.03 20.13 23.46
CA THR A 232 0.36 20.43 23.12
C THR A 232 1.24 19.19 23.28
N PRO A 233 2.01 18.76 22.26
CA PRO A 233 2.77 17.51 22.28
C PRO A 233 3.71 17.36 23.48
N SER A 234 4.32 18.44 23.97
CA SER A 234 5.24 18.45 25.11
C SER A 234 4.58 18.13 26.46
N THR A 235 3.25 18.18 26.53
CA THR A 235 2.48 17.87 27.74
C THR A 235 2.03 16.40 27.80
N LEU A 236 2.22 15.66 26.71
CA LEU A 236 1.72 14.29 26.54
C LEU A 236 2.82 13.26 26.77
N LYS A 237 2.41 12.08 27.23
CA LYS A 237 3.25 10.90 27.40
C LYS A 237 2.90 9.85 26.35
N ASP A 238 3.82 8.92 26.11
CA ASP A 238 3.62 7.79 25.19
C ASP A 238 2.33 6.99 25.48
N GLU A 239 1.98 6.81 26.75
CA GLU A 239 0.77 6.10 27.14
C GLU A 239 -0.52 6.82 26.72
N ASP A 240 -0.51 8.15 26.65
CA ASP A 240 -1.65 8.94 26.18
C ASP A 240 -1.93 8.63 24.71
N TYR A 241 -0.88 8.56 23.88
CA TYR A 241 -0.97 8.19 22.47
C TYR A 241 -1.46 6.75 22.28
N LYS A 242 -0.91 5.81 23.05
CA LYS A 242 -1.35 4.41 23.00
C LYS A 242 -2.81 4.25 23.43
N SER A 243 -3.21 4.93 24.49
CA SER A 243 -4.59 4.90 24.97
C SER A 243 -5.54 5.49 23.92
N PHE A 244 -5.17 6.62 23.32
CA PHE A 244 -5.97 7.22 22.25
C PHE A 244 -6.06 6.31 21.01
N TYR A 245 -4.97 5.64 20.63
CA TYR A 245 -4.99 4.64 19.57
C TYR A 245 -5.96 3.49 19.86
N ARG A 246 -5.97 2.94 21.09
CA ARG A 246 -6.93 1.91 21.52
C ARG A 246 -8.39 2.40 21.47
N THR A 247 -8.62 3.67 21.79
CA THR A 247 -9.94 4.30 21.69
C THR A 247 -10.43 4.42 20.25
N LEU A 248 -9.53 4.68 19.29
CA LEU A 248 -9.86 4.76 17.87
C LEU A 248 -10.02 3.38 17.22
N TYR A 249 -9.11 2.45 17.56
CA TYR A 249 -9.00 1.14 16.94
C TYR A 249 -8.97 0.04 18.01
N PRO A 250 -10.11 -0.28 18.62
CA PRO A 250 -10.18 -1.35 19.61
C PRO A 250 -9.73 -2.68 18.99
N MET A 251 -9.09 -3.54 19.79
CA MET A 251 -8.58 -4.87 19.41
C MET A 251 -7.38 -4.89 18.44
N GLN A 252 -6.83 -3.74 18.05
CA GLN A 252 -5.59 -3.67 17.28
C GLN A 252 -4.36 -3.73 18.20
N ASP A 253 -3.24 -4.25 17.69
CA ASP A 253 -1.96 -4.19 18.41
C ASP A 253 -1.49 -2.75 18.58
N GLU A 254 -0.64 -2.51 19.58
CA GLU A 254 -0.04 -1.19 19.78
C GLU A 254 0.75 -0.73 18.55
N PRO A 255 0.66 0.57 18.22
CA PRO A 255 1.38 1.15 17.08
C PRO A 255 2.89 1.16 17.36
N MET A 256 3.70 1.06 16.31
CA MET A 256 5.16 1.08 16.42
C MET A 256 5.70 2.44 16.89
N PHE A 257 5.07 3.51 16.42
CA PHE A 257 5.23 4.90 16.83
C PHE A 257 4.12 5.75 16.20
N TRP A 258 4.14 7.05 16.49
CA TRP A 258 3.20 8.04 15.98
C TRP A 258 3.91 9.33 15.60
N ILE A 259 3.21 10.12 14.80
CA ILE A 259 3.59 11.47 14.39
C ILE A 259 2.45 12.39 14.77
N HIS A 260 2.69 13.25 15.75
CA HIS A 260 1.75 14.31 16.13
C HIS A 260 1.99 15.51 15.19
N LEU A 261 1.01 15.78 14.34
CA LEU A 261 0.95 16.95 13.48
C LEU A 261 0.36 18.12 14.27
N ASN A 262 1.12 19.20 14.40
CA ASN A 262 0.62 20.46 14.94
C ASN A 262 1.21 21.60 14.11
N VAL A 263 0.38 22.18 13.25
CA VAL A 263 0.78 23.13 12.22
C VAL A 263 -0.21 24.29 12.23
N ASP A 264 0.30 25.51 12.44
CA ASP A 264 -0.53 26.72 12.48
C ASP A 264 -0.30 27.64 11.25
N TYR A 265 0.66 27.29 10.37
CA TYR A 265 1.00 28.07 9.17
C TYR A 265 1.61 27.19 8.05
N PRO A 266 1.24 27.37 6.76
CA PRO A 266 0.30 28.37 6.21
C PRO A 266 -1.19 27.99 6.35
N PHE A 267 -1.49 26.85 6.97
CA PHE A 267 -2.82 26.38 7.31
C PHE A 267 -2.78 25.73 8.68
N ASN A 268 -3.94 25.66 9.34
CA ASN A 268 -4.17 24.99 10.60
C ASN A 268 -4.42 23.51 10.32
N LEU A 269 -3.50 22.66 10.76
CA LEU A 269 -3.57 21.21 10.62
C LEU A 269 -3.06 20.58 11.90
N THR A 270 -3.96 19.92 12.61
CA THR A 270 -3.63 19.10 13.78
C THR A 270 -3.98 17.65 13.49
N GLY A 271 -3.37 16.72 14.19
CA GLY A 271 -3.66 15.31 13.98
C GLY A 271 -2.60 14.40 14.55
N ILE A 272 -2.91 13.11 14.56
CA ILE A 272 -1.95 12.09 14.98
C ILE A 272 -2.03 10.95 13.98
N LEU A 273 -0.90 10.65 13.34
CA LEU A 273 -0.74 9.51 12.46
C LEU A 273 0.01 8.41 13.19
N TYR A 274 -0.52 7.20 13.16
CA TYR A 274 0.01 6.01 13.81
C TYR A 274 0.52 5.02 12.76
N PHE A 275 1.66 4.39 13.06
CA PHE A 275 2.27 3.35 12.23
C PHE A 275 1.90 1.98 12.82
N PRO A 276 0.88 1.29 12.27
CA PRO A 276 0.49 -0.03 12.75
C PRO A 276 1.57 -1.08 12.40
N ARG A 277 1.63 -2.17 13.17
CA ARG A 277 2.47 -3.32 12.83
C ARG A 277 1.84 -4.09 11.65
N VAL A 278 2.65 -4.48 10.68
CA VAL A 278 2.15 -5.19 9.49
C VAL A 278 2.34 -6.69 9.71
N LYS A 279 1.31 -7.37 10.21
CA LYS A 279 1.38 -8.82 10.50
C LYS A 279 1.28 -9.70 9.24
N SER A 280 0.67 -9.20 8.16
CA SER A 280 0.53 -9.91 6.88
C SER A 280 0.25 -8.94 5.74
N ASN A 281 0.87 -9.15 4.58
CA ASN A 281 0.65 -8.34 3.38
C ASN A 281 -0.77 -8.48 2.79
N ILE A 282 -1.59 -9.40 3.31
CA ILE A 282 -2.97 -9.63 2.85
C ILE A 282 -3.95 -8.62 3.51
N ASP A 283 -3.61 -8.06 4.69
CA ASP A 283 -4.55 -7.27 5.50
C ASP A 283 -4.28 -5.75 5.45
N LEU A 284 -3.65 -5.27 4.36
CA LEU A 284 -3.39 -3.84 4.12
C LEU A 284 -4.70 -3.12 3.78
N GLN A 285 -5.52 -2.87 4.81
CA GLN A 285 -6.74 -2.07 4.70
C GLN A 285 -6.35 -0.59 4.58
N ARG A 286 -6.68 0.01 3.43
CA ARG A 286 -6.52 1.46 3.19
C ARG A 286 -7.57 2.26 3.96
N ASN A 287 -7.35 3.57 4.09
CA ASN A 287 -8.32 4.56 4.55
C ASN A 287 -8.78 4.38 6.00
N LYS A 288 -7.82 4.11 6.91
CA LYS A 288 -8.10 4.09 8.35
C LYS A 288 -7.92 5.45 9.02
N ILE A 289 -7.47 6.48 8.30
CA ILE A 289 -7.32 7.83 8.83
C ILE A 289 -8.69 8.51 8.82
N GLN A 290 -9.12 9.01 9.97
CA GLN A 290 -10.37 9.76 10.11
C GLN A 290 -10.11 11.25 9.91
N LEU A 291 -10.87 11.88 9.01
CA LEU A 291 -10.82 13.31 8.77
C LEU A 291 -11.86 14.05 9.62
N TYR A 292 -11.38 15.10 10.27
CA TYR A 292 -12.16 16.02 11.07
C TYR A 292 -11.99 17.45 10.55
N CYS A 293 -12.99 18.27 10.82
CA CYS A 293 -12.94 19.72 10.65
C CYS A 293 -13.55 20.34 11.91
N ASN A 294 -12.74 21.08 12.66
CA ASN A 294 -13.13 21.62 13.98
C ASN A 294 -13.69 20.52 14.90
N GLN A 295 -12.97 19.38 14.95
CA GLN A 295 -13.34 18.19 15.72
C GLN A 295 -14.66 17.49 15.31
N VAL A 296 -15.27 17.89 14.20
CA VAL A 296 -16.43 17.18 13.61
C VAL A 296 -15.98 16.17 12.60
N PHE A 297 -16.43 14.92 12.75
CA PHE A 297 -16.12 13.86 11.79
C PHE A 297 -16.71 14.19 10.41
N VAL A 298 -15.85 14.17 9.40
CA VAL A 298 -16.21 14.40 8.00
C VAL A 298 -16.32 13.06 7.28
N THR A 299 -15.19 12.35 7.16
CA THR A 299 -15.06 11.09 6.41
C THR A 299 -13.79 10.35 6.79
N ASP A 300 -13.70 9.05 6.54
CA ASP A 300 -12.46 8.27 6.56
C ASP A 300 -11.85 8.10 5.15
N GLN A 301 -12.55 8.59 4.11
CA GLN A 301 -12.06 8.63 2.74
C GLN A 301 -11.18 9.86 2.51
N VAL A 302 -9.89 9.73 2.85
CA VAL A 302 -8.90 10.82 2.81
C VAL A 302 -8.16 10.97 1.48
N GLU A 303 -8.71 10.40 0.40
CA GLU A 303 -8.12 10.45 -0.94
C GLU A 303 -7.88 11.90 -1.38
N GLY A 304 -6.65 12.18 -1.81
CA GLY A 304 -6.22 13.52 -2.25
C GLY A 304 -5.69 14.42 -1.12
N ILE A 305 -6.14 14.26 0.14
CA ILE A 305 -5.57 14.99 1.30
C ILE A 305 -4.34 14.27 1.81
N VAL A 306 -4.43 12.95 1.96
CA VAL A 306 -3.31 12.14 2.43
C VAL A 306 -2.66 11.47 1.22
N PRO A 307 -1.33 11.56 1.06
CA PRO A 307 -0.57 10.82 0.06
C PRO A 307 -0.94 9.33 0.06
N GLU A 308 -1.01 8.71 -1.12
CA GLU A 308 -1.51 7.34 -1.26
C GLU A 308 -0.76 6.35 -0.36
N PHE A 309 0.57 6.46 -0.27
CA PHE A 309 1.40 5.59 0.55
C PHE A 309 1.17 5.75 2.07
N LEU A 310 0.60 6.88 2.49
CA LEU A 310 0.24 7.14 3.89
C LEU A 310 -1.20 6.70 4.22
N THR A 311 -2.02 6.32 3.23
CA THR A 311 -3.39 5.80 3.47
C THR A 311 -3.41 4.46 4.23
N LEU A 312 -2.27 3.79 4.29
CA LEU A 312 -2.04 2.58 5.08
C LEU A 312 -1.81 2.87 6.58
N LEU A 313 -1.62 4.14 6.94
CA LEU A 313 -1.49 4.54 8.34
C LEU A 313 -2.87 4.63 9.00
N HIS A 314 -2.84 4.61 10.33
CA HIS A 314 -4.02 4.84 11.17
C HIS A 314 -3.94 6.26 11.73
N GLY A 315 -5.07 6.81 12.17
CA GLY A 315 -5.08 8.03 12.96
C GLY A 315 -6.17 9.02 12.60
N VAL A 316 -5.89 10.28 12.91
CA VAL A 316 -6.83 11.39 12.76
C VAL A 316 -6.12 12.60 12.17
N ILE A 317 -6.83 13.33 11.32
CA ILE A 317 -6.41 14.63 10.80
C ILE A 317 -7.57 15.59 11.02
N ASP A 318 -7.28 16.78 11.56
CA ASP A 318 -8.25 17.84 11.81
C ASP A 318 -7.73 19.15 11.22
N SER A 319 -8.51 19.74 10.31
CA SER A 319 -8.17 21.02 9.70
C SER A 319 -9.41 21.81 9.30
N PRO A 320 -9.56 23.07 9.77
CA PRO A 320 -10.62 23.96 9.33
C PRO A 320 -10.42 24.47 7.90
N ASP A 321 -9.20 24.40 7.36
CA ASP A 321 -8.86 24.93 6.03
C ASP A 321 -9.21 23.98 4.88
N ILE A 322 -9.78 22.80 5.17
CA ILE A 322 -10.18 21.83 4.16
C ILE A 322 -11.54 22.24 3.58
N PRO A 323 -11.64 22.47 2.25
CA PRO A 323 -12.90 22.85 1.62
C PRO A 323 -13.87 21.67 1.64
N LEU A 324 -14.89 21.78 2.48
CA LEU A 324 -15.95 20.79 2.58
C LEU A 324 -17.00 21.02 1.48
N ASN A 325 -17.52 19.93 0.91
CA ASN A 325 -18.71 20.00 0.07
C ASN A 325 -19.98 20.13 0.93
N VAL A 326 -21.13 20.38 0.29
CA VAL A 326 -22.41 20.60 1.00
C VAL A 326 -22.81 19.42 1.88
N SER A 327 -22.57 18.20 1.41
CA SER A 327 -22.88 16.95 2.16
C SER A 327 -21.84 16.60 3.22
N ARG A 328 -20.69 17.28 3.21
CA ARG A 328 -19.47 16.97 3.99
C ARG A 328 -19.10 15.49 3.97
N SER A 329 -19.26 14.86 2.80
CA SER A 329 -19.06 13.41 2.64
C SER A 329 -17.97 13.06 1.64
N TYR A 330 -17.60 13.98 0.75
CA TYR A 330 -16.48 13.82 -0.17
C TYR A 330 -15.81 15.18 -0.42
N LEU A 331 -14.55 15.14 -0.80
CA LEU A 331 -13.73 16.33 -0.95
C LEU A 331 -13.80 16.83 -2.39
N GLN A 332 -13.92 18.14 -2.56
CA GLN A 332 -13.72 18.74 -3.88
C GLN A 332 -12.22 18.83 -4.15
N SER A 333 -11.81 18.48 -5.37
CA SER A 333 -10.40 18.58 -5.79
C SER A 333 -9.97 20.05 -5.81
N ASP A 334 -9.40 20.52 -4.70
CA ASP A 334 -8.92 21.88 -4.53
C ASP A 334 -7.38 21.97 -4.60
N ARG A 335 -6.87 23.13 -5.02
CA ARG A 335 -5.46 23.49 -4.93
C ARG A 335 -4.95 23.43 -3.49
N ASP A 336 -5.79 23.75 -2.51
CA ASP A 336 -5.40 23.75 -1.09
C ASP A 336 -5.26 22.34 -0.52
N VAL A 337 -6.10 21.39 -0.96
CA VAL A 337 -5.98 19.97 -0.63
C VAL A 337 -4.61 19.40 -1.04
N LYS A 338 -4.11 19.75 -2.24
CA LYS A 338 -2.77 19.34 -2.69
C LYS A 338 -1.64 19.94 -1.85
N LYS A 339 -1.78 21.18 -1.37
CA LYS A 339 -0.79 21.81 -0.49
C LYS A 339 -0.73 21.12 0.87
N ILE A 340 -1.89 20.79 1.45
CA ILE A 340 -2.00 20.04 2.70
C ILE A 340 -1.32 18.68 2.55
N SER A 341 -1.64 17.95 1.48
CA SER A 341 -1.01 16.65 1.16
C SER A 341 0.51 16.72 1.10
N THR A 342 1.05 17.65 0.30
CA THR A 342 2.51 17.86 0.17
C THR A 342 3.18 18.15 1.51
N TYR A 343 2.50 18.91 2.37
CA TYR A 343 3.03 19.28 3.68
C TYR A 343 2.97 18.12 4.69
N ILE A 344 1.93 17.30 4.64
CA ILE A 344 1.86 16.04 5.40
C ILE A 344 3.02 15.14 5.00
N THR A 345 3.26 14.92 3.69
CA THR A 345 4.44 14.18 3.19
C THR A 345 5.71 14.74 3.82
N LYS A 346 5.90 16.07 3.74
CA LYS A 346 7.08 16.74 4.29
C LYS A 346 7.26 16.48 5.80
N LYS A 347 6.22 16.66 6.61
CA LYS A 347 6.29 16.49 8.07
C LYS A 347 6.53 15.03 8.46
N VAL A 348 5.91 14.10 7.75
CA VAL A 348 6.14 12.66 7.96
C VAL A 348 7.59 12.30 7.64
N SER A 349 8.11 12.71 6.48
CA SER A 349 9.52 12.49 6.14
C SER A 349 10.49 13.10 7.15
N ASP A 350 10.25 14.35 7.58
CA ASP A 350 11.12 15.05 8.53
C ASP A 350 11.12 14.34 9.89
N ARG A 351 9.97 13.83 10.34
CA ARG A 351 9.88 13.08 11.60
C ARG A 351 10.52 11.71 11.51
N LEU A 352 10.32 10.97 10.41
CA LEU A 352 11.02 9.69 10.17
C LEU A 352 12.54 9.87 10.20
N GLN A 353 13.04 10.94 9.57
CA GLN A 353 14.46 11.28 9.59
C GLN A 353 14.95 11.63 11.00
N SER A 354 14.15 12.34 11.81
CA SER A 354 14.47 12.63 13.21
C SER A 354 14.54 11.36 14.06
N ILE A 355 13.55 10.46 13.95
CA ILE A 355 13.55 9.17 14.65
C ILE A 355 14.80 8.35 14.28
N PHE A 356 15.12 8.29 12.99
CA PHE A 356 16.31 7.61 12.49
C PHE A 356 17.62 8.16 13.09
N LYS A 357 17.73 9.49 13.23
CA LYS A 357 18.92 10.16 13.79
C LYS A 357 18.99 10.05 15.32
N GLU A 358 17.85 10.09 16.00
CA GLU A 358 17.74 10.06 17.47
C GLU A 358 17.93 8.64 18.02
N ASP A 359 17.38 7.63 17.36
CA ASP A 359 17.43 6.22 17.78
C ASP A 359 17.56 5.28 16.56
N ARG A 360 18.78 5.20 16.03
CA ARG A 360 19.09 4.32 14.88
C ARG A 360 18.75 2.85 15.17
N LYS A 361 19.04 2.36 16.37
CA LYS A 361 18.82 0.95 16.72
C LYS A 361 17.34 0.61 16.80
N GLY A 362 16.54 1.44 17.50
CA GLY A 362 15.10 1.24 17.55
C GLY A 362 14.42 1.40 16.20
N TYR A 363 15.00 2.20 15.29
CA TYR A 363 14.55 2.30 13.90
C TYR A 363 14.84 1.02 13.10
N GLU A 364 16.04 0.43 13.24
CA GLU A 364 16.42 -0.85 12.62
C GLU A 364 15.53 -2.00 13.09
N ASP A 365 15.24 -2.08 14.39
CA ASP A 365 14.38 -3.11 14.99
C ASP A 365 12.94 -3.08 14.42
N LYS A 366 12.51 -1.91 13.93
CA LYS A 366 11.19 -1.69 13.30
C LYS A 366 11.25 -1.68 11.77
N TRP A 367 12.43 -1.82 11.16
CA TRP A 367 12.60 -1.62 9.72
C TRP A 367 11.76 -2.59 8.89
N ASN A 368 11.64 -3.85 9.29
CA ASN A 368 10.89 -4.84 8.50
C ASN A 368 9.43 -4.42 8.31
N ASP A 369 8.81 -3.85 9.34
CA ASP A 369 7.46 -3.32 9.28
C ASP A 369 7.41 -1.99 8.50
N LEU A 370 8.42 -1.11 8.67
CA LEU A 370 8.48 0.21 8.03
C LEU A 370 8.82 0.18 6.54
N LYS A 371 9.61 -0.82 6.13
CA LYS A 371 10.16 -0.99 4.79
C LYS A 371 9.06 -0.94 3.75
N LEU A 372 7.90 -1.56 4.01
CA LEU A 372 6.78 -1.53 3.08
C LEU A 372 6.27 -0.10 2.82
N PHE A 373 6.04 0.69 3.89
CA PHE A 373 5.55 2.07 3.78
C PHE A 373 6.56 2.97 3.07
N ILE A 374 7.83 2.83 3.44
CA ILE A 374 8.91 3.67 2.88
C ILE A 374 9.14 3.30 1.42
N ASN A 375 9.21 2.01 1.09
CA ASN A 375 9.35 1.55 -0.30
C ASN A 375 8.17 1.98 -1.15
N TYR A 376 6.93 1.88 -0.62
CA TYR A 376 5.76 2.35 -1.35
C TYR A 376 5.83 3.86 -1.59
N GLY A 377 6.14 4.66 -0.57
CA GLY A 377 6.29 6.11 -0.70
C GLY A 377 7.37 6.52 -1.69
N MET A 378 8.53 5.83 -1.69
CA MET A 378 9.61 6.09 -2.63
C MET A 378 9.20 5.77 -4.08
N LEU A 379 8.45 4.68 -4.29
CA LEU A 379 7.95 4.30 -5.61
C LEU A 379 6.83 5.21 -6.13
N SER A 380 5.98 5.70 -5.24
CA SER A 380 4.80 6.50 -5.61
C SER A 380 5.09 7.99 -5.75
N GLU A 381 6.05 8.53 -4.97
CA GLU A 381 6.30 9.97 -4.90
C GLU A 381 7.81 10.32 -4.94
N GLU A 382 8.24 10.96 -6.03
CA GLU A 382 9.63 11.42 -6.21
C GLU A 382 10.10 12.34 -5.08
N SER A 383 9.24 13.27 -4.63
CA SER A 383 9.60 14.21 -3.56
C SER A 383 9.78 13.52 -2.19
N PHE A 384 9.10 12.39 -1.97
CA PHE A 384 9.31 11.57 -0.80
C PHE A 384 10.61 10.77 -0.92
N TYR A 385 10.88 10.19 -2.10
CA TYR A 385 12.16 9.51 -2.38
C TYR A 385 13.37 10.40 -2.07
N ASP A 386 13.34 11.67 -2.49
CA ASP A 386 14.44 12.60 -2.27
C ASP A 386 14.80 12.82 -0.81
N LYS A 387 13.84 12.64 0.10
CA LYS A 387 14.07 12.69 1.55
C LYS A 387 14.34 11.32 2.14
N ALA A 388 13.59 10.32 1.69
CA ALA A 388 13.64 8.96 2.20
C ALA A 388 14.97 8.27 1.93
N LYS A 389 15.66 8.60 0.83
CA LYS A 389 16.98 8.04 0.51
C LYS A 389 18.03 8.19 1.63
N ASP A 390 17.88 9.20 2.49
CA ASP A 390 18.80 9.47 3.60
C ASP A 390 18.53 8.63 4.86
N PHE A 391 17.34 8.05 4.98
CA PHE A 391 16.94 7.24 6.15
C PHE A 391 16.42 5.84 5.78
N ALA A 392 16.24 5.55 4.49
CA ALA A 392 15.89 4.22 4.00
C ALA A 392 17.07 3.27 4.19
N LEU A 393 16.76 2.03 4.57
CA LEU A 393 17.74 1.02 4.90
C LEU A 393 17.74 -0.14 3.92
N LEU A 394 18.95 -0.63 3.64
CA LEU A 394 19.23 -1.89 3.00
C LEU A 394 19.66 -2.87 4.09
N LYS A 395 19.03 -4.05 4.11
CA LYS A 395 19.37 -5.13 5.04
C LYS A 395 20.21 -6.16 4.29
N ASP A 396 21.30 -6.65 4.88
CA ASP A 396 22.09 -7.74 4.30
C ASP A 396 21.65 -9.13 4.80
N CYS A 397 22.25 -10.17 4.23
CA CYS A 397 22.02 -11.55 4.62
C CYS A 397 22.58 -11.91 6.01
N ASP A 398 23.35 -11.02 6.64
CA ASP A 398 23.84 -11.14 8.02
C ASP A 398 22.97 -10.34 9.01
N ASN A 399 21.82 -9.80 8.56
CA ASN A 399 20.90 -8.95 9.32
C ASN A 399 21.49 -7.60 9.79
N LYS A 400 22.49 -7.08 9.09
CA LYS A 400 22.97 -5.72 9.29
C LYS A 400 22.19 -4.75 8.40
N TYR A 401 22.02 -3.53 8.89
CA TYR A 401 21.29 -2.47 8.22
C TYR A 401 22.23 -1.34 7.80
N PHE A 402 22.02 -0.81 6.60
CA PHE A 402 22.85 0.23 6.02
C PHE A 402 21.97 1.26 5.33
N THR A 403 22.30 2.54 5.45
CA THR A 403 21.82 3.53 4.48
C THR A 403 22.38 3.23 3.09
N PHE A 404 21.82 3.86 2.06
CA PHE A 404 22.32 3.71 0.69
C PHE A 404 23.80 4.09 0.56
N GLU A 405 24.23 5.19 1.19
CA GLU A 405 25.63 5.62 1.17
C GLU A 405 26.55 4.74 2.04
N GLU A 406 26.07 4.25 3.18
CA GLU A 406 26.80 3.28 4.01
C GLU A 406 27.08 2.00 3.21
N TYR A 407 26.06 1.45 2.54
CA TYR A 407 26.20 0.23 1.75
C TYR A 407 27.10 0.44 0.54
N LYS A 408 26.90 1.52 -0.21
CA LYS A 408 27.76 1.91 -1.34
C LYS A 408 29.23 2.00 -0.93
N THR A 409 29.51 2.61 0.24
CA THR A 409 30.86 2.73 0.78
C THR A 409 31.45 1.37 1.17
N LEU A 410 30.64 0.47 1.73
CA LEU A 410 31.05 -0.89 2.07
C LEU A 410 31.47 -1.70 0.83
N ILE A 411 30.73 -1.57 -0.27
CA ILE A 411 30.89 -2.47 -1.42
C ILE A 411 31.79 -1.92 -2.53
N LYS A 412 32.05 -0.60 -2.60
CA LYS A 412 32.75 0.05 -3.73
C LYS A 412 34.09 -0.61 -4.11
N ASP A 413 34.87 -1.07 -3.15
CA ASP A 413 36.21 -1.59 -3.44
C ASP A 413 36.13 -3.04 -3.97
N ASN A 414 35.29 -3.86 -3.35
CA ASN A 414 35.19 -5.28 -3.66
C ASN A 414 34.18 -5.62 -4.76
N GLN A 415 33.15 -4.80 -4.98
CA GLN A 415 32.04 -5.10 -5.88
C GLN A 415 31.91 -4.18 -7.11
N THR A 416 32.96 -3.43 -7.43
CA THR A 416 33.05 -2.72 -8.73
C THR A 416 33.63 -3.62 -9.80
N ASP A 417 32.98 -3.76 -10.95
CA ASP A 417 33.51 -4.54 -12.07
C ASP A 417 34.63 -3.82 -12.84
N LYS A 418 35.18 -4.48 -13.86
CA LYS A 418 36.27 -3.95 -14.69
C LYS A 418 35.90 -2.68 -15.47
N ASP A 419 34.62 -2.45 -15.72
CA ASP A 419 34.10 -1.30 -16.48
C ASP A 419 33.74 -0.13 -15.54
N GLY A 420 33.96 -0.29 -14.24
CA GLY A 420 33.70 0.73 -13.22
C GLY A 420 32.23 0.80 -12.80
N GLN A 421 31.44 -0.25 -13.04
CA GLN A 421 30.07 -0.38 -12.57
C GLN A 421 30.04 -1.05 -11.20
N LEU A 422 29.36 -0.41 -10.24
CA LEU A 422 29.17 -0.95 -8.90
C LEU A 422 28.02 -1.95 -8.88
N VAL A 423 28.31 -3.19 -8.50
CA VAL A 423 27.33 -4.28 -8.51
C VAL A 423 26.79 -4.54 -7.11
N TYR A 424 25.49 -4.36 -6.93
CA TYR A 424 24.75 -4.68 -5.72
C TYR A 424 24.21 -6.10 -5.82
N LEU A 425 24.86 -7.03 -5.12
CA LEU A 425 24.37 -8.40 -5.00
C LEU A 425 23.21 -8.46 -4.01
N TYR A 426 22.16 -9.22 -4.36
CA TYR A 426 21.05 -9.45 -3.46
C TYR A 426 20.52 -10.89 -3.54
N SER A 427 19.74 -11.26 -2.52
CA SER A 427 19.01 -12.51 -2.37
C SER A 427 17.55 -12.18 -2.05
N THR A 428 16.62 -12.98 -2.56
CA THR A 428 15.18 -12.87 -2.25
C THR A 428 14.74 -13.93 -1.25
N ASP A 429 15.53 -15.00 -1.09
CA ASP A 429 15.30 -16.07 -0.15
C ASP A 429 16.65 -16.57 0.38
N ARG A 430 16.89 -16.38 1.68
CA ARG A 430 18.17 -16.72 2.30
C ARG A 430 18.40 -18.23 2.37
N GLU A 431 17.34 -19.02 2.52
CA GLU A 431 17.44 -20.47 2.71
C GLU A 431 17.60 -21.16 1.35
N GLU A 432 16.76 -20.81 0.37
CA GLU A 432 16.82 -21.38 -0.98
C GLU A 432 18.13 -21.00 -1.69
N GLN A 433 18.67 -19.81 -1.41
CA GLN A 433 19.85 -19.29 -2.10
C GLN A 433 21.15 -19.40 -1.27
N TYR A 434 21.12 -20.14 -0.15
CA TYR A 434 22.20 -20.19 0.84
C TYR A 434 23.58 -20.46 0.22
N SER A 435 23.69 -21.47 -0.66
CA SER A 435 24.96 -21.82 -1.30
C SER A 435 25.54 -20.69 -2.17
N TYR A 436 24.67 -19.93 -2.85
CA TYR A 436 25.09 -18.81 -3.70
C TYR A 436 25.56 -17.64 -2.85
N ILE A 437 24.86 -17.38 -1.74
CA ILE A 437 25.23 -16.37 -0.75
C ILE A 437 26.59 -16.69 -0.15
N GLU A 438 26.82 -17.93 0.30
CA GLU A 438 28.11 -18.34 0.89
C GLU A 438 29.25 -18.27 -0.13
N THR A 439 29.00 -18.62 -1.39
CA THR A 439 29.98 -18.50 -2.47
C THR A 439 30.36 -17.02 -2.72
N ALA A 440 29.38 -16.11 -2.72
CA ALA A 440 29.61 -14.67 -2.83
C ALA A 440 30.39 -14.13 -1.61
N LYS A 441 30.02 -14.53 -0.40
CA LYS A 441 30.73 -14.15 0.83
C LYS A 441 32.17 -14.66 0.87
N ALA A 442 32.43 -15.86 0.35
CA ALA A 442 33.79 -16.40 0.24
C ALA A 442 34.70 -15.56 -0.69
N LYS A 443 34.12 -14.81 -1.64
CA LYS A 443 34.83 -13.81 -2.45
C LYS A 443 34.96 -12.43 -1.77
N GLY A 444 34.45 -12.29 -0.55
CA GLY A 444 34.42 -11.02 0.19
C GLY A 444 33.30 -10.07 -0.26
N TYR A 445 32.26 -10.59 -0.92
CA TYR A 445 31.10 -9.80 -1.32
C TYR A 445 30.04 -9.75 -0.22
N SER A 446 29.38 -8.61 -0.13
CA SER A 446 28.17 -8.37 0.65
C SER A 446 26.92 -8.62 -0.19
N VAL A 447 25.92 -9.27 0.40
CA VAL A 447 24.67 -9.66 -0.27
C VAL A 447 23.49 -9.10 0.49
N LEU A 448 22.69 -8.26 -0.17
CA LEU A 448 21.44 -7.72 0.35
C LEU A 448 20.37 -8.81 0.50
N LEU A 449 19.50 -8.69 1.50
CA LEU A 449 18.27 -9.47 1.62
C LEU A 449 17.07 -8.61 1.21
N LEU A 450 16.49 -8.95 0.07
CA LEU A 450 15.41 -8.26 -0.62
C LEU A 450 14.21 -9.20 -0.82
N ASP A 451 13.63 -9.65 0.30
CA ASP A 451 12.54 -10.62 0.44
C ASP A 451 11.13 -9.98 0.50
N GLY A 452 11.03 -8.67 0.31
CA GLY A 452 9.79 -7.90 0.37
C GLY A 452 9.07 -7.80 -0.96
N GLN A 453 7.74 -7.65 -0.93
CA GLN A 453 6.90 -7.59 -2.14
C GLN A 453 7.25 -6.43 -3.08
N LEU A 454 7.64 -5.29 -2.51
CA LEU A 454 8.01 -4.09 -3.27
C LEU A 454 9.50 -4.03 -3.60
N ASP A 455 10.30 -5.03 -3.25
CA ASP A 455 11.75 -4.92 -3.40
C ASP A 455 12.20 -4.95 -4.85
N VAL A 456 11.61 -5.78 -5.70
CA VAL A 456 11.93 -5.84 -7.15
C VAL A 456 11.69 -4.49 -7.86
N PRO A 457 10.52 -3.83 -7.70
CA PRO A 457 10.34 -2.50 -8.26
C PRO A 457 11.26 -1.46 -7.61
N VAL A 458 11.53 -1.53 -6.30
CA VAL A 458 12.50 -0.63 -5.64
C VAL A 458 13.90 -0.81 -6.21
N VAL A 459 14.36 -2.04 -6.40
CA VAL A 459 15.66 -2.34 -7.00
C VAL A 459 15.78 -1.68 -8.36
N SER A 460 14.73 -1.75 -9.18
CA SER A 460 14.77 -1.19 -10.53
C SER A 460 14.73 0.33 -10.53
N MET A 461 14.00 0.94 -9.58
CA MET A 461 14.06 2.37 -9.32
C MET A 461 15.46 2.79 -8.85
N LEU A 462 16.07 2.08 -7.89
CA LEU A 462 17.41 2.38 -7.38
C LEU A 462 18.48 2.23 -8.45
N GLU A 463 18.39 1.21 -9.30
CA GLU A 463 19.31 0.99 -10.43
C GLU A 463 19.25 2.15 -11.45
N GLN A 464 18.09 2.77 -11.65
CA GLN A 464 17.96 3.98 -12.47
C GLN A 464 18.49 5.24 -11.78
N LYS A 465 18.35 5.34 -10.46
CA LYS A 465 18.73 6.52 -9.67
C LYS A 465 20.21 6.53 -9.31
N PHE A 466 20.83 5.36 -9.12
CA PHE A 466 22.21 5.22 -8.73
C PHE A 466 23.12 5.27 -9.96
N GLU A 467 24.10 6.17 -9.93
CA GLU A 467 25.07 6.28 -11.01
C GLU A 467 25.93 5.03 -11.11
N LYS A 468 26.19 4.57 -12.35
CA LYS A 468 27.05 3.42 -12.67
C LYS A 468 26.81 2.24 -11.74
N SER A 469 25.55 1.93 -11.47
CA SER A 469 25.17 0.86 -10.55
C SER A 469 24.40 -0.21 -11.28
N ARG A 470 24.50 -1.44 -10.79
CA ARG A 470 23.70 -2.57 -11.26
C ARG A 470 23.27 -3.38 -10.05
N PHE A 471 22.04 -3.88 -10.07
CA PHE A 471 21.61 -4.88 -9.09
C PHE A 471 21.55 -6.24 -9.76
N THR A 472 21.99 -7.29 -9.07
CA THR A 472 21.90 -8.66 -9.60
C THR A 472 21.69 -9.65 -8.47
N ARG A 473 20.85 -10.66 -8.68
CA ARG A 473 20.62 -11.69 -7.67
C ARG A 473 21.78 -12.68 -7.67
N VAL A 474 22.11 -13.23 -6.50
CA VAL A 474 23.29 -14.10 -6.33
C VAL A 474 23.25 -15.42 -7.11
N ASP A 475 22.06 -15.86 -7.53
CA ASP A 475 21.85 -17.06 -8.34
C ASP A 475 21.63 -16.74 -9.83
N SER A 476 21.85 -15.48 -10.22
CA SER A 476 21.60 -15.03 -11.60
C SER A 476 22.63 -15.53 -12.61
N ASP A 477 23.83 -15.81 -12.11
CA ASP A 477 24.98 -16.35 -12.83
C ASP A 477 25.97 -16.92 -11.80
N ILE A 478 27.08 -17.50 -12.27
CA ILE A 478 28.20 -17.92 -11.42
C ILE A 478 28.87 -16.70 -10.78
N VAL A 479 29.47 -16.88 -9.59
CA VAL A 479 30.02 -15.76 -8.80
C VAL A 479 31.09 -14.96 -9.56
N GLU A 480 31.89 -15.62 -10.41
CA GLU A 480 32.90 -14.98 -11.26
C GLU A 480 32.33 -14.04 -12.33
N ARG A 481 31.07 -14.26 -12.72
CA ARG A 481 30.36 -13.46 -13.74
C ARG A 481 29.44 -12.40 -13.16
N LEU A 482 29.04 -12.55 -11.90
CA LEU A 482 28.27 -11.52 -11.21
C LEU A 482 29.06 -10.20 -11.14
N ILE A 483 30.37 -10.29 -10.91
CA ILE A 483 31.27 -9.13 -10.83
C ILE A 483 32.57 -9.46 -11.58
N VAL A 484 32.61 -9.11 -12.87
CA VAL A 484 33.75 -9.41 -13.73
C VAL A 484 34.90 -8.45 -13.42
N LYS A 485 35.91 -8.93 -12.69
CA LYS A 485 37.10 -8.15 -12.33
C LYS A 485 38.18 -8.16 -13.41
N GLU A 486 38.28 -9.25 -14.15
CA GLU A 486 39.27 -9.48 -15.20
C GLU A 486 38.61 -10.24 -16.37
N GLU A 487 39.31 -10.38 -17.50
CA GLU A 487 38.85 -11.22 -18.61
C GLU A 487 38.63 -12.66 -18.10
N LEU A 488 37.42 -13.19 -18.34
CA LEU A 488 37.05 -14.52 -17.88
C LEU A 488 37.95 -15.57 -18.53
N LYS A 489 38.43 -16.52 -17.73
CA LYS A 489 39.20 -17.66 -18.23
C LYS A 489 38.33 -18.42 -19.23
N LYS A 490 38.76 -18.47 -20.48
CA LYS A 490 38.10 -19.30 -21.49
C LYS A 490 38.27 -20.76 -21.12
N SER A 491 37.20 -21.54 -21.30
CA SER A 491 37.26 -22.99 -21.17
C SER A 491 38.37 -23.55 -22.07
N GLU A 492 39.19 -24.44 -21.53
CA GLU A 492 40.22 -25.15 -22.31
C GLU A 492 39.61 -26.19 -23.26
N LEU A 493 38.31 -26.47 -23.13
CA LEU A 493 37.57 -27.38 -23.98
C LEU A 493 37.29 -26.79 -25.38
N SER A 494 37.50 -27.60 -26.41
CA SER A 494 37.08 -27.34 -27.79
C SER A 494 35.56 -27.18 -27.91
N ASP A 495 35.09 -26.60 -29.01
CA ASP A 495 33.65 -26.45 -29.26
C ASP A 495 32.94 -27.82 -29.32
N ASP A 496 33.60 -28.84 -29.88
CA ASP A 496 33.07 -30.20 -29.97
C ASP A 496 32.93 -30.87 -28.60
N GLU A 497 33.93 -30.74 -27.73
CA GLU A 497 33.88 -31.26 -26.35
C GLU A 497 32.77 -30.58 -25.53
N ARG A 498 32.57 -29.27 -25.72
CA ARG A 498 31.50 -28.51 -25.06
C ARG A 498 30.11 -28.95 -25.54
N ASP A 499 29.97 -29.21 -26.84
CA ASP A 499 28.73 -29.73 -27.43
C ASP A 499 28.45 -31.17 -26.96
N ASN A 500 29.48 -32.00 -26.86
CA ASN A 500 29.40 -33.37 -26.34
C ASN A 500 28.86 -33.36 -24.91
N LEU A 501 29.51 -32.62 -24.01
CA LEU A 501 29.07 -32.47 -22.62
C LEU A 501 27.64 -31.92 -22.52
N SER A 502 27.34 -30.84 -23.24
CA SER A 502 26.01 -30.23 -23.22
C SER A 502 24.94 -31.24 -23.64
N THR A 503 25.21 -32.05 -24.67
CA THR A 503 24.30 -33.08 -25.16
C THR A 503 24.11 -34.21 -24.13
N VAL A 504 25.20 -34.70 -23.52
CA VAL A 504 25.16 -35.73 -22.48
C VAL A 504 24.26 -35.29 -21.33
N PHE A 505 24.49 -34.10 -20.77
CA PHE A 505 23.70 -33.61 -19.64
C PHE A 505 22.26 -33.29 -20.06
N ARG A 506 22.05 -32.57 -21.16
CA ARG A 506 20.71 -32.20 -21.65
C ARG A 506 19.81 -33.41 -21.87
N SER A 507 20.37 -34.54 -22.31
CA SER A 507 19.60 -35.78 -22.52
C SER A 507 19.02 -36.39 -21.23
N GLN A 508 19.62 -36.07 -20.08
CA GLN A 508 19.25 -36.64 -18.78
C GLN A 508 18.54 -35.64 -17.86
N ILE A 509 18.34 -34.39 -18.28
CA ILE A 509 17.55 -33.42 -17.50
C ILE A 509 16.08 -33.87 -17.48
N PRO A 510 15.44 -33.96 -16.31
CA PRO A 510 14.03 -34.31 -16.22
C PRO A 510 13.16 -33.21 -16.84
N ASN A 511 12.06 -33.62 -17.48
CA ASN A 511 11.03 -32.66 -17.90
C ASN A 511 10.27 -32.15 -16.66
N ILE A 512 10.33 -30.84 -16.42
CA ILE A 512 9.64 -30.17 -15.31
C ILE A 512 8.61 -29.20 -15.92
N ASP A 513 7.37 -29.25 -15.44
CA ASP A 513 6.29 -28.41 -15.98
C ASP A 513 6.66 -26.93 -15.91
N LYS A 514 6.47 -26.20 -17.03
CA LYS A 514 6.79 -24.78 -17.19
C LYS A 514 8.23 -24.38 -16.87
N VAL A 515 9.19 -25.30 -17.06
CA VAL A 515 10.61 -25.01 -16.88
C VAL A 515 11.40 -25.42 -18.11
N GLU A 516 12.30 -24.53 -18.56
CA GLU A 516 13.26 -24.80 -19.62
C GLU A 516 14.69 -24.74 -19.09
N PHE A 517 15.51 -25.71 -19.49
CA PHE A 517 16.94 -25.74 -19.16
C PHE A 517 17.80 -25.54 -20.40
N TYR A 518 18.77 -24.66 -20.28
CA TYR A 518 19.87 -24.45 -21.22
C TYR A 518 21.14 -25.02 -20.59
N VAL A 519 21.95 -25.77 -21.32
CA VAL A 519 23.20 -26.33 -20.80
C VAL A 519 24.35 -25.51 -21.35
N GLU A 520 25.23 -25.06 -20.47
CA GLU A 520 26.45 -24.36 -20.84
C GLU A 520 27.65 -24.88 -20.06
N THR A 521 28.85 -24.66 -20.57
CA THR A 521 30.11 -25.05 -19.92
C THR A 521 30.90 -23.81 -19.51
N GLN A 522 31.37 -23.75 -18.27
CA GLN A 522 32.14 -22.63 -17.74
C GLN A 522 33.33 -23.10 -16.90
N SER A 523 34.38 -22.29 -16.84
CA SER A 523 35.55 -22.52 -15.99
C SER A 523 35.27 -21.96 -14.59
N LEU A 524 35.07 -22.82 -13.59
CA LEU A 524 34.79 -22.42 -12.19
C LEU A 524 35.90 -22.84 -11.21
N GLY A 525 37.03 -23.34 -11.73
CA GLY A 525 38.11 -23.90 -10.92
C GLY A 525 37.84 -25.33 -10.45
N GLU A 526 38.92 -26.07 -10.12
CA GLU A 526 38.86 -27.51 -9.84
C GLU A 526 38.07 -27.87 -8.57
N SER A 527 37.96 -26.95 -7.60
CA SER A 527 37.22 -27.12 -6.35
C SER A 527 35.80 -26.56 -6.37
N GLY A 528 35.41 -25.88 -7.46
CA GLY A 528 34.05 -25.36 -7.62
C GLY A 528 33.01 -26.48 -7.79
N ALA A 529 31.72 -26.16 -7.67
CA ALA A 529 30.67 -27.15 -7.90
C ALA A 529 30.77 -27.75 -9.32
N PRO A 530 30.60 -29.07 -9.50
CA PRO A 530 30.66 -29.70 -10.83
C PRO A 530 29.53 -29.24 -11.75
N VAL A 531 28.34 -29.04 -11.19
CA VAL A 531 27.14 -28.59 -11.89
C VAL A 531 26.43 -27.57 -11.00
N MET A 532 26.03 -26.45 -11.60
CA MET A 532 25.30 -25.38 -10.94
C MET A 532 24.08 -25.02 -11.78
N ILE A 533 22.99 -24.61 -11.13
CA ILE A 533 21.84 -24.02 -11.83
C ILE A 533 21.85 -22.51 -11.58
N THR A 534 21.64 -21.71 -12.62
CA THR A 534 21.49 -20.26 -12.52
C THR A 534 20.25 -19.80 -13.25
N GLN A 535 19.71 -18.63 -12.89
CA GLN A 535 18.49 -18.09 -13.49
C GLN A 535 18.69 -16.64 -13.94
N ASN A 536 18.61 -16.40 -15.24
CA ASN A 536 18.89 -15.07 -15.80
C ASN A 536 18.06 -13.95 -15.12
N GLU A 537 18.77 -12.91 -14.68
CA GLU A 537 18.22 -11.77 -13.94
C GLU A 537 17.09 -11.05 -14.69
N TYR A 538 17.28 -10.80 -15.99
CA TYR A 538 16.39 -9.95 -16.78
C TYR A 538 15.02 -10.59 -16.97
N MET A 539 14.98 -11.84 -17.43
CA MET A 539 13.72 -12.57 -17.63
C MET A 539 12.95 -12.75 -16.32
N ARG A 540 13.67 -13.06 -15.23
CA ARG A 540 13.06 -13.21 -13.92
C ARG A 540 12.40 -11.91 -13.43
N ARG A 541 13.11 -10.79 -13.46
CA ARG A 541 12.55 -9.49 -13.06
C ARG A 541 11.38 -9.07 -13.94
N MET A 542 11.45 -9.29 -15.25
CA MET A 542 10.35 -8.99 -16.17
C MET A 542 9.08 -9.80 -15.82
N LYS A 543 9.25 -11.08 -15.48
CA LYS A 543 8.15 -11.93 -15.01
C LYS A 543 7.57 -11.46 -13.68
N GLU A 544 8.41 -11.06 -12.72
CA GLU A 544 7.95 -10.50 -11.43
C GLU A 544 7.23 -9.16 -11.59
N MET A 545 7.79 -8.24 -12.39
CA MET A 545 7.21 -6.94 -12.70
C MET A 545 5.88 -7.05 -13.44
N SER A 546 5.67 -8.09 -14.24
CA SER A 546 4.42 -8.31 -14.97
C SER A 546 3.20 -8.42 -14.05
N ARG A 547 3.40 -8.75 -12.77
CA ARG A 547 2.34 -8.79 -11.75
C ARG A 547 1.82 -7.41 -11.37
N TYR A 548 2.64 -6.37 -11.55
CA TYR A 548 2.32 -4.99 -11.17
C TYR A 548 1.88 -4.12 -12.34
N GLN A 549 2.14 -4.54 -13.59
CA GLN A 549 1.86 -3.73 -14.78
C GLN A 549 0.83 -4.39 -15.70
N ALA A 550 -0.32 -3.73 -15.85
CA ALA A 550 -1.33 -4.13 -16.82
C ALA A 550 -0.75 -4.07 -18.25
N GLY A 551 -0.84 -5.17 -19.01
CA GLY A 551 -0.30 -5.31 -20.37
C GLY A 551 0.93 -6.21 -20.51
N MET A 552 1.58 -6.60 -19.40
CA MET A 552 2.75 -7.47 -19.40
C MET A 552 2.44 -8.93 -19.05
N SER A 553 1.15 -9.31 -19.00
CA SER A 553 0.68 -10.63 -18.56
C SER A 553 1.23 -11.81 -19.36
N PHE A 554 1.71 -11.58 -20.58
CA PHE A 554 2.40 -12.59 -21.39
C PHE A 554 3.66 -13.12 -20.69
N TYR A 555 4.46 -12.26 -20.04
CA TYR A 555 5.66 -12.68 -19.31
C TYR A 555 5.32 -13.58 -18.12
N ALA A 556 4.17 -13.38 -17.48
CA ALA A 556 3.71 -14.24 -16.39
C ALA A 556 3.43 -15.68 -16.86
N GLN A 557 3.09 -15.88 -18.14
CA GLN A 557 2.76 -17.17 -18.73
C GLN A 557 3.98 -17.91 -19.29
N MET A 558 5.12 -17.23 -19.46
CA MET A 558 6.34 -17.84 -19.99
C MET A 558 6.93 -18.86 -18.99
N PRO A 559 7.50 -19.98 -19.48
CA PRO A 559 8.28 -20.90 -18.66
C PRO A 559 9.42 -20.20 -17.94
N ASP A 560 9.82 -20.72 -16.78
CA ASP A 560 11.06 -20.29 -16.14
C ASP A 560 12.26 -20.90 -16.88
N SER A 561 13.19 -20.05 -17.29
CA SER A 561 14.42 -20.46 -17.98
C SER A 561 15.60 -20.50 -17.02
N TYR A 562 16.30 -21.63 -16.98
CA TYR A 562 17.48 -21.84 -16.16
C TYR A 562 18.67 -22.30 -17.00
N ASN A 563 19.87 -21.95 -16.55
CA ASN A 563 21.12 -22.48 -17.11
C ASN A 563 21.66 -23.56 -16.19
N LEU A 564 21.90 -24.76 -16.73
CA LEU A 564 22.70 -25.80 -16.12
C LEU A 564 24.16 -25.59 -16.53
N VAL A 565 24.93 -25.00 -15.62
CA VAL A 565 26.33 -24.66 -15.83
C VAL A 565 27.21 -25.85 -15.43
N LEU A 566 27.97 -26.39 -16.39
CA LEU A 566 28.92 -27.46 -16.20
C LEU A 566 30.33 -26.89 -15.97
N ASN A 567 30.96 -27.23 -14.85
CA ASN A 567 32.29 -26.75 -14.53
C ASN A 567 33.36 -27.52 -15.32
N SER A 568 33.91 -26.91 -16.36
CA SER A 568 34.90 -27.53 -17.25
C SER A 568 36.25 -27.81 -16.57
N ASP A 569 36.54 -27.17 -15.44
CA ASP A 569 37.76 -27.43 -14.67
C ASP A 569 37.59 -28.64 -13.73
N HIS A 570 36.35 -28.98 -13.35
CA HIS A 570 36.10 -29.95 -12.30
C HIS A 570 36.46 -31.38 -12.73
N PRO A 571 37.18 -32.17 -11.89
CA PRO A 571 37.60 -33.52 -12.23
C PRO A 571 36.46 -34.47 -12.62
N LEU A 572 35.28 -34.34 -12.00
CA LEU A 572 34.11 -35.16 -12.36
C LEU A 572 33.57 -34.84 -13.75
N ILE A 573 33.58 -33.57 -14.17
CA ILE A 573 33.08 -33.18 -15.49
C ILE A 573 34.05 -33.62 -16.57
N LYS A 574 35.36 -33.44 -16.34
CA LYS A 574 36.42 -33.97 -17.21
C LYS A 574 36.31 -35.49 -17.35
N ARG A 575 36.14 -36.22 -16.24
CA ARG A 575 35.94 -37.67 -16.25
C ARG A 575 34.70 -38.09 -17.05
N VAL A 576 33.59 -37.36 -16.94
CA VAL A 576 32.37 -37.65 -17.70
C VAL A 576 32.61 -37.45 -19.20
N LEU A 577 33.31 -36.38 -19.59
CA LEU A 577 33.71 -36.13 -20.98
C LEU A 577 34.62 -37.25 -21.50
N ASP A 578 35.73 -37.53 -20.82
CA ASP A 578 36.71 -38.54 -21.22
C ASP A 578 36.08 -39.93 -21.37
N ASP A 579 35.23 -40.33 -20.41
CA ASP A 579 34.54 -41.63 -20.43
C ASP A 579 33.49 -41.69 -21.55
N SER A 580 32.81 -40.55 -21.83
CA SER A 580 31.86 -40.47 -22.94
C SER A 580 32.54 -40.61 -24.30
N GLU A 581 33.70 -40.00 -24.48
CA GLU A 581 34.44 -40.06 -25.74
C GLU A 581 35.12 -41.42 -25.91
N THR A 582 35.69 -41.96 -24.84
CA THR A 582 36.41 -43.25 -24.89
C THR A 582 35.45 -44.40 -25.16
N LYS A 583 34.33 -44.49 -24.42
CA LYS A 583 33.37 -45.61 -24.57
C LYS A 583 32.60 -45.57 -25.89
N ASN A 584 32.37 -44.38 -26.44
CA ASN A 584 31.64 -44.22 -27.69
C ASN A 584 32.54 -43.94 -28.88
N LYS A 585 33.86 -44.03 -28.75
CA LYS A 585 34.83 -43.65 -29.79
C LYS A 585 34.55 -44.30 -31.14
N GLU A 586 34.26 -45.60 -31.15
CA GLU A 586 33.98 -46.35 -32.38
C GLU A 586 32.69 -45.89 -33.06
N ALA A 587 31.67 -45.50 -32.28
CA ALA A 587 30.39 -45.03 -32.79
C ALA A 587 30.42 -43.53 -33.18
N LEU A 588 31.16 -42.70 -32.43
CA LEU A 588 31.26 -41.26 -32.65
C LEU A 588 32.22 -40.90 -33.78
N SER A 589 33.33 -41.63 -33.96
CA SER A 589 34.37 -41.25 -34.95
C SER A 589 33.84 -41.14 -36.39
N PRO A 590 33.02 -42.08 -36.90
CA PRO A 590 32.44 -41.97 -38.24
C PRO A 590 31.48 -40.78 -38.37
N VAL A 591 30.63 -40.56 -37.36
CA VAL A 591 29.63 -39.48 -37.33
C VAL A 591 30.32 -38.11 -37.30
N LEU A 592 31.35 -37.94 -36.46
CA LEU A 592 32.13 -36.71 -36.37
C LEU A 592 32.90 -36.43 -37.66
N SER A 593 33.45 -37.47 -38.30
CA SER A 593 34.14 -37.33 -39.59
C SER A 593 33.18 -36.87 -40.70
N GLU A 594 31.99 -37.46 -40.76
CA GLU A 594 30.96 -37.09 -41.73
C GLU A 594 30.45 -35.66 -41.47
N LEU A 595 30.17 -35.31 -40.21
CA LEU A 595 29.78 -33.95 -39.81
C LEU A 595 30.81 -32.91 -40.24
N LYS A 596 32.10 -33.17 -40.02
CA LYS A 596 33.17 -32.25 -40.42
C LYS A 596 33.22 -32.07 -41.94
N GLY A 597 33.02 -33.15 -42.70
CA GLY A 597 32.91 -33.10 -44.16
C GLY A 597 31.71 -32.29 -44.65
N LEU A 598 30.54 -32.53 -44.07
CA LEU A 598 29.31 -31.82 -44.41
C LEU A 598 29.35 -30.33 -44.01
N GLN A 599 29.94 -29.99 -42.86
CA GLN A 599 30.17 -28.60 -42.45
C GLN A 599 31.13 -27.85 -43.41
N ALA A 600 32.19 -28.52 -43.87
CA ALA A 600 33.08 -27.96 -44.88
C ALA A 600 32.34 -27.72 -46.22
N ARG A 601 31.45 -28.65 -46.61
CA ARG A 601 30.58 -28.47 -47.78
C ARG A 601 29.63 -27.28 -47.60
N LEU A 602 28.97 -27.17 -46.45
CA LEU A 602 28.06 -26.07 -46.14
C LEU A 602 28.78 -24.72 -46.22
N ALA A 603 29.98 -24.62 -45.64
CA ALA A 603 30.80 -23.41 -45.72
C ALA A 603 31.19 -23.06 -47.17
N ALA A 604 31.51 -24.06 -48.00
CA ALA A 604 31.80 -23.85 -49.41
C ALA A 604 30.57 -23.38 -50.21
N ILE A 605 29.37 -23.91 -49.90
CA ILE A 605 28.10 -23.48 -50.49
C ILE A 605 27.80 -22.02 -50.12
N HIS A 606 27.92 -21.65 -48.84
CA HIS A 606 27.73 -20.26 -48.41
C HIS A 606 28.71 -19.30 -49.10
N GLN A 607 29.98 -19.67 -49.20
CA GLN A 607 30.99 -18.85 -49.85
C GLN A 607 30.76 -18.67 -51.36
N SER A 608 30.17 -19.67 -52.04
CA SER A 608 29.83 -19.59 -53.46
C SER A 608 28.57 -18.75 -53.71
N GLN A 609 27.60 -18.82 -52.80
CA GLN A 609 26.35 -18.06 -52.86
C GLN A 609 26.51 -16.59 -52.45
N ASP A 610 27.41 -16.27 -51.51
CA ASP A 610 27.71 -14.88 -51.07
C ASP A 610 28.16 -13.96 -52.22
N LYS A 611 28.67 -14.54 -53.32
CA LYS A 611 29.15 -13.81 -54.49
C LYS A 611 28.07 -13.58 -55.55
N LYS A 612 26.85 -14.08 -55.34
CA LYS A 612 25.74 -14.04 -56.29
C LYS A 612 24.59 -13.20 -55.74
N LYS A 613 23.82 -12.57 -56.63
CA LYS A 613 22.53 -11.97 -56.22
C LYS A 613 21.52 -13.07 -55.93
N GLN A 614 20.55 -12.80 -55.05
CA GLN A 614 19.54 -13.78 -54.63
C GLN A 614 18.70 -14.34 -55.80
N GLU A 615 18.60 -13.57 -56.89
CA GLU A 615 17.95 -13.91 -58.16
C GLU A 615 18.79 -14.85 -59.05
N GLU A 616 20.11 -14.95 -58.80
CA GLU A 616 21.10 -15.72 -59.57
C GLU A 616 21.40 -17.10 -58.94
N ILE A 617 20.85 -17.40 -57.77
CA ILE A 617 20.97 -18.70 -57.09
C ILE A 617 20.01 -19.69 -57.77
N THR A 618 20.55 -20.73 -58.40
CA THR A 618 19.74 -21.72 -59.10
C THR A 618 18.95 -22.61 -58.13
N GLN A 619 17.91 -23.29 -58.62
CA GLN A 619 17.17 -24.25 -57.80
C GLN A 619 18.08 -25.41 -57.32
N GLU A 620 19.02 -25.84 -58.15
CA GLU A 620 20.00 -26.88 -57.82
C GLU A 620 20.92 -26.46 -56.67
N GLU A 621 21.31 -25.18 -56.61
CA GLU A 621 22.10 -24.63 -55.50
C GLU A 621 21.30 -24.52 -54.19
N LYS A 622 19.99 -24.24 -54.29
CA LYS A 622 19.08 -24.25 -53.12
C LYS A 622 18.85 -25.67 -52.60
N ASP A 623 18.68 -26.62 -53.51
CA ASP A 623 18.49 -28.03 -53.15
C ASP A 623 19.77 -28.62 -52.54
N ASP A 624 20.96 -28.26 -53.05
CA ASP A 624 22.25 -28.68 -52.46
C ASP A 624 22.45 -28.11 -51.05
N LEU A 625 22.11 -26.84 -50.82
CA LEU A 625 22.11 -26.24 -49.48
C LEU A 625 21.17 -26.99 -48.55
N HIS A 626 19.90 -27.15 -48.95
CA HIS A 626 18.88 -27.82 -48.14
C HIS A 626 19.25 -29.28 -47.82
N ASN A 627 19.76 -30.03 -48.80
CA ASN A 627 20.18 -31.42 -48.62
C ASN A 627 21.41 -31.51 -47.70
N THR A 628 22.36 -30.59 -47.82
CA THR A 628 23.53 -30.53 -46.95
C THR A 628 23.12 -30.21 -45.51
N GLU A 629 22.23 -29.23 -45.30
CA GLU A 629 21.67 -28.91 -43.98
C GLU A 629 20.93 -30.10 -43.36
N LYS A 630 20.11 -30.80 -44.16
CA LYS A 630 19.37 -31.99 -43.71
C LYS A 630 20.30 -33.15 -43.36
N ALA A 631 21.38 -33.36 -44.12
CA ALA A 631 22.38 -34.38 -43.83
C ALA A 631 23.14 -34.05 -42.53
N ILE A 632 23.49 -32.78 -42.31
CA ILE A 632 24.09 -32.32 -41.06
C ILE A 632 23.15 -32.60 -39.89
N GLU A 633 21.86 -32.28 -40.01
CA GLU A 633 20.89 -32.52 -38.94
C GLU A 633 20.75 -34.02 -38.63
N THR A 634 20.74 -34.86 -39.66
CA THR A 634 20.70 -36.33 -39.50
C THR A 634 21.92 -36.86 -38.73
N GLU A 635 23.12 -36.39 -39.06
CA GLU A 635 24.33 -36.80 -38.32
C GLU A 635 24.39 -36.22 -36.91
N LYS A 636 23.85 -35.01 -36.68
CA LYS A 636 23.67 -34.44 -35.33
C LYS A 636 22.71 -35.27 -34.48
N GLU A 637 21.60 -35.75 -35.05
CA GLU A 637 20.67 -36.65 -34.35
C GLU A 637 21.36 -37.97 -33.98
N LYS A 638 22.14 -38.58 -34.89
CA LYS A 638 22.93 -39.79 -34.57
C LYS A 638 23.91 -39.55 -33.44
N LYS A 639 24.66 -38.43 -33.49
CA LYS A 639 25.59 -38.03 -32.43
C LYS A 639 24.86 -37.91 -31.09
N LYS A 640 23.70 -37.25 -31.09
CA LYS A 640 22.85 -37.07 -29.91
C LYS A 640 22.37 -38.41 -29.34
N ASP A 641 21.90 -39.33 -30.17
CA ASP A 641 21.42 -40.63 -29.73
C ASP A 641 22.52 -41.48 -29.08
N ILE A 642 23.73 -41.45 -29.66
CA ILE A 642 24.91 -42.13 -29.08
C ILE A 642 25.23 -41.56 -27.69
N LEU A 643 25.35 -40.24 -27.58
CA LEU A 643 25.67 -39.57 -26.32
C LEU A 643 24.57 -39.74 -25.27
N ALA A 644 23.29 -39.68 -25.68
CA ALA A 644 22.15 -39.92 -24.81
C ALA A 644 22.10 -41.37 -24.30
N GLY A 645 22.45 -42.33 -25.15
CA GLY A 645 22.58 -43.75 -24.78
C GLY A 645 23.62 -43.96 -23.68
N TYR A 646 24.80 -43.36 -23.85
CA TYR A 646 25.84 -43.34 -22.81
C TYR A 646 25.35 -42.69 -21.52
N ALA A 647 24.78 -41.49 -21.62
CA ALA A 647 24.32 -40.73 -20.47
C ALA A 647 23.28 -41.49 -19.63
N LYS A 648 22.37 -42.22 -20.29
CA LYS A 648 21.35 -43.08 -19.64
C LYS A 648 21.95 -44.24 -18.87
N SER A 649 23.10 -44.76 -19.31
CA SER A 649 23.82 -45.85 -18.64
C SER A 649 24.81 -45.39 -17.58
N ASN A 650 25.03 -44.07 -17.46
CA ASN A 650 26.01 -43.49 -16.55
C ASN A 650 25.31 -42.85 -15.34
N ASP A 651 25.33 -43.55 -14.21
CA ASP A 651 24.73 -43.09 -12.96
C ASP A 651 25.32 -41.76 -12.45
N ILE A 652 26.58 -41.44 -12.77
CA ILE A 652 27.24 -40.20 -12.34
C ILE A 652 26.58 -38.99 -13.01
N VAL A 653 26.26 -39.06 -14.31
CA VAL A 653 25.63 -37.94 -15.04
C VAL A 653 24.30 -37.60 -14.39
N ARG A 654 23.45 -38.61 -14.16
CA ARG A 654 22.15 -38.41 -13.53
C ARG A 654 22.28 -37.92 -12.08
N GLN A 655 23.27 -38.43 -11.35
CA GLN A 655 23.55 -38.02 -9.98
C GLN A 655 23.94 -36.54 -9.90
N LEU A 656 24.80 -36.06 -10.80
CA LEU A 656 25.23 -34.66 -10.85
C LEU A 656 24.07 -33.71 -11.16
N ILE A 657 23.18 -34.08 -12.09
CA ILE A 657 21.97 -33.30 -12.40
C ILE A 657 21.03 -33.24 -11.20
N ASP A 658 20.73 -34.39 -10.60
CA ASP A 658 19.80 -34.44 -9.46
C ASP A 658 20.36 -33.71 -8.22
N LEU A 659 21.68 -33.70 -8.01
CA LEU A 659 22.32 -32.86 -6.96
C LEU A 659 22.07 -31.36 -7.21
N ALA A 660 22.26 -30.89 -8.44
CA ALA A 660 22.03 -29.48 -8.78
C ALA A 660 20.54 -29.10 -8.66
N LEU A 661 19.63 -29.99 -9.09
CA LEU A 661 18.18 -29.81 -8.92
C LEU A 661 17.76 -29.82 -7.44
N LEU A 662 18.37 -30.68 -6.62
CA LEU A 662 18.09 -30.75 -5.18
C LEU A 662 18.52 -29.45 -4.48
N GLN A 663 19.70 -28.94 -4.82
CA GLN A 663 20.22 -27.67 -4.30
C GLN A 663 19.30 -26.49 -4.60
N ASN A 664 18.56 -26.53 -5.71
CA ASN A 664 17.62 -25.49 -6.13
C ASN A 664 16.16 -25.80 -5.76
N GLY A 665 15.92 -26.77 -4.87
CA GLY A 665 14.56 -27.14 -4.46
C GLY A 665 13.68 -27.71 -5.57
N MET A 666 14.25 -28.07 -6.73
CA MET A 666 13.52 -28.56 -7.91
C MET A 666 13.35 -30.08 -7.92
N LEU A 667 14.12 -30.81 -7.12
CA LEU A 667 14.04 -32.28 -7.04
C LEU A 667 12.99 -32.72 -6.01
N LYS A 668 11.81 -33.15 -6.47
CA LYS A 668 10.68 -33.57 -5.61
C LYS A 668 10.07 -34.90 -6.06
N GLY A 669 9.25 -35.49 -5.19
CA GLY A 669 8.42 -36.67 -5.51
C GLY A 669 9.22 -37.89 -5.96
N ALA A 670 8.78 -38.52 -7.06
CA ALA A 670 9.40 -39.74 -7.59
C ALA A 670 10.88 -39.55 -8.00
N SER A 671 11.24 -38.37 -8.51
CA SER A 671 12.63 -38.07 -8.88
C SER A 671 13.55 -38.00 -7.67
N LEU A 672 13.06 -37.46 -6.54
CA LEU A 672 13.79 -37.44 -5.28
C LEU A 672 13.99 -38.84 -4.70
N ASP A 673 12.96 -39.68 -4.71
CA ASP A 673 13.07 -41.08 -4.27
C ASP A 673 14.08 -41.88 -5.12
N ALA A 674 14.06 -41.68 -6.45
CA ALA A 674 15.03 -42.29 -7.35
C ALA A 674 16.47 -41.84 -7.05
N PHE A 675 16.67 -40.54 -6.78
CA PHE A 675 17.97 -39.99 -6.38
C PHE A 675 18.47 -40.60 -5.07
N LEU A 676 17.62 -40.72 -4.05
CA LEU A 676 18.01 -41.31 -2.76
C LEU A 676 18.41 -42.78 -2.92
N LYS A 677 17.64 -43.56 -3.69
CA LYS A 677 17.97 -44.97 -4.00
C LYS A 677 19.30 -45.12 -4.72
N ARG A 678 19.57 -44.29 -5.75
CA ARG A 678 20.87 -44.28 -6.44
C ARG A 678 22.01 -43.87 -5.51
N SER A 679 21.79 -42.85 -4.67
CA SER A 679 22.80 -42.40 -3.71
C SER A 679 23.20 -43.52 -2.75
N VAL A 680 22.23 -44.26 -2.21
CA VAL A 680 22.50 -45.44 -1.38
C VAL A 680 23.25 -46.52 -2.17
N SER A 681 22.91 -46.72 -3.44
CA SER A 681 23.60 -47.69 -4.30
C SER A 681 25.03 -47.30 -4.66
N LEU A 682 25.33 -46.00 -4.76
CA LEU A 682 26.68 -45.48 -5.05
C LEU A 682 27.60 -45.48 -3.83
N ILE A 683 27.02 -45.47 -2.62
CA ILE A 683 27.76 -45.54 -1.34
C ILE A 683 28.10 -47.00 -0.99
N LYS A 684 27.26 -47.95 -1.38
CA LYS A 684 27.51 -49.39 -1.25
C LYS A 684 28.60 -49.85 -2.22
#